data_AF-A0A7J4UA61-F1
#
_entry.id   AF-A0A7J4UA61-F1
#
_cell.length_a   1.000
_cell.length_b   1.000
_cell.length_c   1.000
_cell.angle_alpha   90.00
_cell.angle_beta   90.00
_cell.angle_gamma   90.00
#
_symmetry.space_group_name_H-M   'P 1'
#
loop_
_entity.id
_entity.type
_entity.pdbx_description
1 polymer ?
#
loop_
_entity_poly.entity_id
_entity_poly.type
_entity_poly.pdbx_seq_one_letter_code
_entity_poly.pdbx_strand_id
1 'polypeptide(L)'
;MVELIITEKPNAAQKIAEALADGKAIKESINKVPYYSITHGNQDIIVGCAVGHLFGLAEKKKAGMNYPVFDIEWKPNSSIKKDDFSNKYLTTLQKLAKKADSFTVACDFDVEGEVIGMNIIRFVCKQKDANRMKFSTLTKEELIESYENKSKHLEWGQGLAGETRHFLDYYYGINMSRALTAAIKSTGRFKLMSTGRVQGPALKIIVEKEKDIKAFVPVPFWQIELEGVVKKGEINALHKEDKFWEKDKALLVMKNVEGKKEGVVSSIEKNEFTQLPPVPFDLTSLQVECYRVHKIPPKATLSIAQDLYVNGYISYPRTSSQQLPPSIGIKKIITALQKQEAYAPLCKTLLAKPTLTPHNGKKTDPAHPAIYPTGITPKLEKKEEKVYDLIVRRFLATFGENAKRETVTMTIDVNGELFIAKGQRTTFKGWHELYGPYANMKEEELPPAEQGDKVTIKKISMHDKETKPPARYTPASIIKELEKRGLGTKATRAQIVDTLFQRGYVHGTSIEATNLGINVVDTLEKHVPKILDEALTRHFEEEMEEIREKTKKQDEVLGEAKEVITDILKGFKKEEGDIGAELAQAHIDTQNELSTIGKCYKCNDGDLQIRRGKFGGFIACSKYPDCDVTISLPSGLIKPAGKECKECSFPMVTVIRKGKRPQEVCVNKECPSKKIEGSAGAEALKVASGDIEKPCPKCTEGKLVLRKSIYGQFYGCSRFPKCRHTERIENNQAFVKKAKKK
;
A
#
# COMPACT_ATOMS: atom_id res chain seq x y z
N MET A 1 32.49 7.51 35.89
CA MET A 1 31.93 6.33 35.22
C MET A 1 31.10 6.85 34.06
N VAL A 2 31.42 6.45 32.84
CA VAL A 2 30.78 6.94 31.62
C VAL A 2 29.79 5.90 31.11
N GLU A 3 28.54 6.29 30.88
CA GLU A 3 27.52 5.42 30.29
C GLU A 3 27.32 5.73 28.81
N LEU A 4 27.20 4.69 27.98
CA LEU A 4 26.79 4.82 26.58
C LEU A 4 25.34 4.38 26.39
N ILE A 5 24.47 5.33 26.05
CA ILE A 5 23.11 5.08 25.61
C ILE A 5 23.10 4.88 24.09
N ILE A 6 22.53 3.78 23.62
CA ILE A 6 22.45 3.40 22.20
C ILE A 6 21.00 3.55 21.74
N THR A 7 20.80 4.41 20.74
CA THR A 7 19.47 4.68 20.16
C THR A 7 19.37 4.16 18.72
N GLU A 8 18.14 3.98 18.23
CA GLU A 8 17.93 3.54 16.85
C GLU A 8 18.13 4.68 15.84
N LYS A 9 17.64 5.90 16.14
CA LYS A 9 17.57 7.01 15.19
C LYS A 9 18.24 8.29 15.71
N PRO A 10 18.81 9.14 14.82
CA PRO A 10 19.50 10.36 15.25
C PRO A 10 18.62 11.32 16.04
N ASN A 11 17.35 11.46 15.65
CA ASN A 11 16.41 12.32 16.37
C ASN A 11 16.06 11.76 17.75
N ALA A 12 15.99 10.43 17.91
CA ALA A 12 15.81 9.81 19.22
C ALA A 12 17.03 10.07 20.13
N ALA A 13 18.26 9.94 19.58
CA ALA A 13 19.49 10.31 20.29
C ALA A 13 19.44 11.76 20.80
N GLN A 14 19.03 12.68 19.93
CA GLN A 14 18.89 14.09 20.29
C GLN A 14 17.86 14.29 21.41
N LYS A 15 16.66 13.70 21.27
CA LYS A 15 15.58 13.85 22.25
C LYS A 15 15.95 13.28 23.62
N ILE A 16 16.59 12.12 23.65
CA ILE A 16 17.08 11.51 24.89
C ILE A 16 18.15 12.39 25.53
N ALA A 17 19.12 12.88 24.74
CA ALA A 17 20.16 13.77 25.25
C ALA A 17 19.57 15.08 25.80
N GLU A 18 18.62 15.70 25.10
CA GLU A 18 17.94 16.92 25.55
C GLU A 18 17.05 16.70 26.78
N ALA A 19 16.45 15.51 26.92
CA ALA A 19 15.59 15.17 28.04
C ALA A 19 16.40 14.95 29.33
N LEU A 20 17.52 14.23 29.23
CA LEU A 20 18.37 13.85 30.36
C LEU A 20 19.46 14.88 30.70
N ALA A 21 19.71 15.90 29.88
CA ALA A 21 20.77 16.85 30.22
C ALA A 21 20.36 17.72 31.43
N ASP A 22 21.16 17.69 32.51
CA ASP A 22 21.06 18.64 33.64
C ASP A 22 21.35 20.08 33.16
N GLY A 23 22.24 20.21 32.17
CA GLY A 23 22.60 21.46 31.51
C GLY A 23 22.27 21.44 30.02
N LYS A 24 23.23 21.86 29.18
CA LYS A 24 23.07 21.83 27.72
C LYS A 24 23.67 20.55 27.14
N ALA A 25 22.89 19.85 26.33
CA ALA A 25 23.42 18.70 25.58
C ALA A 25 24.48 19.14 24.56
N ILE A 26 25.69 18.59 24.66
CA ILE A 26 26.81 18.92 23.78
C ILE A 26 26.77 17.99 22.57
N LYS A 27 26.55 18.55 21.38
CA LYS A 27 26.59 17.80 20.12
C LYS A 27 28.02 17.72 19.60
N GLU A 28 28.54 16.52 19.51
CA GLU A 28 29.87 16.22 18.96
C GLU A 28 29.75 15.36 17.70
N SER A 29 30.87 15.11 17.02
CA SER A 29 30.85 14.21 15.86
C SER A 29 32.14 13.42 15.68
N ILE A 30 32.00 12.16 15.29
CA ILE A 30 33.08 11.29 14.82
C ILE A 30 32.69 10.81 13.43
N ASN A 31 33.60 10.86 12.45
CA ASN A 31 33.31 10.43 11.07
C ASN A 31 32.07 11.10 10.43
N LYS A 32 31.79 12.37 10.78
CA LYS A 32 30.56 13.12 10.39
C LYS A 32 29.26 12.53 10.94
N VAL A 33 29.33 11.58 11.88
CA VAL A 33 28.20 11.04 12.61
C VAL A 33 28.06 11.80 13.92
N PRO A 34 26.91 12.46 14.17
CA PRO A 34 26.69 13.15 15.43
C PRO A 34 26.45 12.17 16.59
N TYR A 35 26.96 12.52 17.76
CA TYR A 35 26.61 11.95 19.05
C TYR A 35 26.48 13.08 20.08
N TYR A 36 25.94 12.76 21.25
CA TYR A 36 25.71 13.76 22.30
C TYR A 36 26.39 13.37 23.59
N SER A 37 26.97 14.35 24.28
CA SER A 37 27.57 14.18 25.61
C SER A 37 26.82 15.07 26.59
N ILE A 38 26.41 14.50 27.72
CA ILE A 38 25.60 15.16 28.74
C ILE A 38 26.06 14.72 30.14
N THR A 39 25.66 15.47 31.16
CA THR A 39 25.69 15.05 32.56
C THR A 39 24.26 14.91 33.06
N HIS A 40 23.99 13.84 33.81
CA HIS A 40 22.71 13.61 34.48
C HIS A 40 22.98 12.99 35.86
N GLY A 41 22.62 13.67 36.94
CA GLY A 41 22.76 13.14 38.30
C GLY A 41 24.20 12.79 38.68
N ASN A 42 25.17 13.66 38.35
CA ASN A 42 26.62 13.46 38.51
C ASN A 42 27.23 12.29 37.71
N GLN A 43 26.53 11.78 36.70
CA GLN A 43 27.02 10.74 35.80
C GLN A 43 27.23 11.31 34.38
N ASP A 44 28.38 11.00 33.78
CA ASP A 44 28.66 11.33 32.39
C ASP A 44 27.96 10.33 31.45
N ILE A 45 27.19 10.84 30.50
CA ILE A 45 26.43 10.03 29.55
C ILE A 45 26.78 10.45 28.12
N ILE A 46 27.06 9.46 27.29
CA ILE A 46 27.20 9.58 25.84
C ILE A 46 25.97 8.95 25.20
N VAL A 47 25.33 9.65 24.28
CA VAL A 47 24.18 9.15 23.50
C VAL A 47 24.58 8.96 22.04
N GLY A 48 24.65 7.70 21.62
CA GLY A 48 24.99 7.26 20.27
C GLY A 48 23.78 6.74 19.48
N CYS A 49 23.94 6.60 18.16
CA CYS A 49 22.87 6.19 17.25
C CYS A 49 23.33 5.07 16.31
N ALA A 50 22.45 4.10 16.08
CA ALA A 50 22.66 2.95 15.20
C ALA A 50 22.19 3.17 13.75
N VAL A 51 21.30 4.15 13.49
CA VAL A 51 20.57 4.35 12.23
C VAL A 51 19.87 3.09 11.70
N GLY A 52 19.30 2.31 12.62
CA GLY A 52 18.68 1.02 12.33
C GLY A 52 19.66 -0.15 12.43
N HIS A 53 19.43 -1.19 11.62
CA HIS A 53 20.27 -2.40 11.59
C HIS A 53 21.68 -2.09 11.05
N LEU A 54 22.71 -2.26 11.88
CA LEU A 54 24.13 -2.22 11.48
C LEU A 54 24.70 -3.57 11.08
N PHE A 55 24.00 -4.65 11.43
CA PHE A 55 24.33 -6.03 11.13
C PHE A 55 23.21 -6.65 10.30
N GLY A 56 23.56 -7.64 9.49
CA GLY A 56 22.62 -8.43 8.69
C GLY A 56 23.08 -9.88 8.62
N LEU A 57 22.16 -10.77 8.30
CA LEU A 57 22.48 -12.17 8.09
C LEU A 57 23.16 -12.38 6.73
N ALA A 58 24.21 -13.19 6.72
CA ALA A 58 24.91 -13.59 5.51
C ALA A 58 25.46 -15.02 5.65
N GLU A 59 25.63 -15.69 4.51
CA GLU A 59 26.31 -16.98 4.47
C GLU A 59 27.73 -16.90 5.06
N LYS A 60 28.10 -17.90 5.86
CA LYS A 60 29.49 -18.03 6.34
C LYS A 60 30.43 -18.24 5.17
N LYS A 61 30.05 -19.14 4.26
CA LYS A 61 30.72 -19.42 2.98
C LYS A 61 29.72 -19.22 1.83
N LYS A 62 30.08 -18.42 0.82
CA LYS A 62 29.19 -18.17 -0.33
C LYS A 62 28.91 -19.46 -1.09
N ALA A 63 27.67 -19.96 -1.05
CA ALA A 63 27.27 -21.16 -1.78
C ALA A 63 26.81 -20.88 -3.24
N GLY A 64 26.89 -19.63 -3.70
CA GLY A 64 26.48 -19.25 -5.06
C GLY A 64 24.97 -19.41 -5.26
N MET A 65 24.55 -20.21 -6.25
CA MET A 65 23.14 -20.52 -6.50
C MET A 65 22.67 -21.80 -5.81
N ASN A 66 23.54 -22.47 -5.05
CA ASN A 66 23.21 -23.74 -4.40
C ASN A 66 22.23 -23.51 -3.24
N TYR A 67 21.37 -24.50 -3.03
CA TYR A 67 20.41 -24.63 -1.94
C TYR A 67 20.34 -26.11 -1.50
N PRO A 68 20.08 -26.42 -0.22
CA PRO A 68 19.70 -25.51 0.86
C PRO A 68 20.89 -24.73 1.47
N VAL A 69 20.58 -23.59 2.08
CA VAL A 69 21.49 -22.73 2.84
C VAL A 69 20.93 -22.51 4.23
N PHE A 70 21.65 -23.03 5.22
CA PHE A 70 21.35 -22.87 6.65
C PHE A 70 22.56 -22.37 7.46
N ASP A 71 23.78 -22.42 6.91
CA ASP A 71 24.99 -21.95 7.60
C ASP A 71 25.20 -20.46 7.38
N ILE A 72 24.59 -19.67 8.26
CA ILE A 72 24.58 -18.20 8.19
C ILE A 72 25.02 -17.59 9.53
N GLU A 73 25.46 -16.34 9.49
CA GLU A 73 25.91 -15.58 10.65
C GLU A 73 25.59 -14.09 10.49
N TRP A 74 25.53 -13.37 11.61
CA TRP A 74 25.46 -11.92 11.61
C TRP A 74 26.80 -11.32 11.18
N LYS A 75 26.77 -10.47 10.16
CA LYS A 75 27.93 -9.70 9.69
C LYS A 75 27.61 -8.20 9.66
N PRO A 76 28.60 -7.32 9.83
CA PRO A 76 28.44 -5.90 9.56
C PRO A 76 27.86 -5.69 8.15
N ASN A 77 26.85 -4.83 8.01
CA ASN A 77 26.20 -4.58 6.72
C ASN A 77 27.19 -4.10 5.65
N SER A 78 28.24 -3.38 6.05
CA SER A 78 29.33 -2.92 5.19
C SER A 78 30.19 -4.04 4.59
N SER A 79 30.20 -5.22 5.21
CA SER A 79 30.88 -6.42 4.69
C SER A 79 29.99 -7.25 3.76
N ILE A 80 28.66 -7.12 3.87
CA ILE A 80 27.68 -7.83 3.03
C ILE A 80 27.48 -7.08 1.71
N LYS A 81 27.32 -5.75 1.79
CA LYS A 81 27.11 -4.86 0.65
C LYS A 81 27.88 -3.56 0.87
N LYS A 82 28.18 -2.85 -0.22
CA LYS A 82 28.83 -1.53 -0.15
C LYS A 82 27.88 -0.52 0.50
N ASP A 83 28.04 -0.32 1.81
CA ASP A 83 27.21 0.56 2.63
C ASP A 83 28.09 1.50 3.48
N ASP A 84 28.58 2.56 2.84
CA ASP A 84 29.45 3.55 3.51
C ASP A 84 28.70 4.34 4.59
N PHE A 85 27.38 4.49 4.45
CA PHE A 85 26.56 5.22 5.41
C PHE A 85 26.53 4.48 6.76
N SER A 86 26.04 3.24 6.79
CA SER A 86 25.96 2.47 8.04
C SER A 86 27.35 2.15 8.61
N ASN A 87 28.38 2.02 7.78
CA ASN A 87 29.75 1.79 8.24
C ASN A 87 30.30 2.94 9.11
N LYS A 88 29.93 4.19 8.78
CA LYS A 88 30.32 5.36 9.59
C LYS A 88 29.74 5.28 10.99
N TYR A 89 28.47 4.90 11.12
CA TYR A 89 27.82 4.75 12.43
C TYR A 89 28.41 3.59 13.22
N LEU A 90 28.66 2.45 12.58
CA LEU A 90 29.33 1.31 13.21
C LEU A 90 30.69 1.69 13.80
N THR A 91 31.55 2.32 13.00
CA THR A 91 32.89 2.73 13.44
C THR A 91 32.85 3.82 14.51
N THR A 92 31.85 4.71 14.48
CA THR A 92 31.61 5.69 15.54
C THR A 92 31.21 5.00 16.85
N LEU A 93 30.22 4.11 16.83
CA LEU A 93 29.81 3.36 18.03
C LEU A 93 30.94 2.50 18.60
N GLN A 94 31.77 1.87 17.76
CA GLN A 94 32.97 1.15 18.22
C GLN A 94 33.97 2.04 18.96
N LYS A 95 34.12 3.31 18.55
CA LYS A 95 34.98 4.28 19.24
C LYS A 95 34.36 4.76 20.55
N LEU A 96 33.05 4.99 20.57
CA LEU A 96 32.33 5.41 21.77
C LEU A 96 32.29 4.30 22.82
N ALA A 97 32.05 3.05 22.41
CA ALA A 97 31.99 1.91 23.30
C ALA A 97 33.30 1.66 24.06
N LYS A 98 34.46 2.01 23.47
CA LYS A 98 35.76 1.94 24.15
C LYS A 98 35.95 2.96 25.28
N LYS A 99 35.13 4.01 25.30
CA LYS A 99 35.17 5.08 26.32
C LYS A 99 34.15 4.88 27.43
N ALA A 100 33.26 3.89 27.31
CA ALA A 100 32.14 3.69 28.20
C ALA A 100 32.39 2.52 29.16
N ASP A 101 31.94 2.68 30.39
CA ASP A 101 32.02 1.67 31.46
C ASP A 101 30.72 0.86 31.56
N SER A 102 29.59 1.45 31.16
CA SER A 102 28.26 0.83 31.16
C SER A 102 27.47 1.16 29.89
N PHE A 103 26.46 0.34 29.60
CA PHE A 103 25.68 0.42 28.37
C PHE A 103 24.19 0.36 28.64
N THR A 104 23.43 1.17 27.91
CA THR A 104 21.97 1.18 27.94
C THR A 104 21.42 1.21 26.53
N VAL A 105 20.51 0.28 26.23
CA VAL A 105 19.77 0.26 24.97
C VAL A 105 18.50 1.11 25.12
N ALA A 106 18.35 2.06 24.20
CA ALA A 106 17.22 2.96 24.05
C ALA A 106 16.76 3.00 22.58
N CYS A 107 16.79 1.85 21.91
CA CYS A 107 16.10 1.65 20.64
C CYS A 107 14.58 1.66 20.84
N ASP A 108 13.81 1.79 19.75
CA ASP A 108 12.35 1.71 19.82
C ASP A 108 11.93 0.42 20.56
N PHE A 109 10.87 0.47 21.38
CA PHE A 109 10.51 -0.66 22.25
C PHE A 109 9.68 -1.75 21.54
N ASP A 110 10.13 -2.14 20.33
CA ASP A 110 9.58 -3.26 19.56
C ASP A 110 10.60 -4.39 19.37
N VAL A 111 10.15 -5.47 18.72
CA VAL A 111 10.99 -6.65 18.47
C VAL A 111 12.24 -6.28 17.67
N GLU A 112 12.11 -5.40 16.67
CA GLU A 112 13.23 -4.99 15.82
C GLU A 112 14.25 -4.12 16.58
N GLY A 113 13.77 -3.16 17.37
CA GLY A 113 14.62 -2.33 18.22
C GLY A 113 15.40 -3.15 19.23
N GLU A 114 14.81 -4.20 19.78
CA GLU A 114 15.50 -5.12 20.68
C GLU A 114 16.61 -5.91 19.97
N VAL A 115 16.37 -6.41 18.75
CA VAL A 115 17.40 -7.09 17.93
C VAL A 115 18.54 -6.14 17.57
N ILE A 116 18.23 -4.89 17.20
CA ILE A 116 19.24 -3.86 16.89
C ILE A 116 20.13 -3.63 18.11
N GLY A 117 19.52 -3.35 19.27
CA GLY A 117 20.24 -3.12 20.52
C GLY A 117 21.09 -4.32 20.91
N MET A 118 20.50 -5.52 20.93
CA MET A 118 21.17 -6.78 21.25
C MET A 118 22.39 -7.03 20.37
N ASN A 119 22.29 -6.82 19.05
CA ASN A 119 23.41 -7.00 18.13
C ASN A 119 24.53 -5.99 18.36
N ILE A 120 24.21 -4.73 18.70
CA ILE A 120 25.23 -3.73 19.04
C ILE A 120 25.94 -4.12 20.34
N ILE A 121 25.19 -4.54 21.36
CA ILE A 121 25.77 -5.01 22.62
C ILE A 121 26.70 -6.21 22.41
N ARG A 122 26.26 -7.22 21.65
CA ARG A 122 27.02 -8.43 21.35
C ARG A 122 28.28 -8.14 20.52
N PHE A 123 28.16 -7.41 19.42
CA PHE A 123 29.23 -7.31 18.41
C PHE A 123 30.06 -6.03 18.47
N VAL A 124 29.51 -4.92 18.98
CA VAL A 124 30.20 -3.63 19.10
C VAL A 124 30.74 -3.44 20.51
N CYS A 125 29.88 -3.54 21.53
CA CYS A 125 30.25 -3.32 22.93
C CYS A 125 30.92 -4.55 23.55
N LYS A 126 30.76 -5.73 22.94
CA LYS A 126 31.30 -7.02 23.40
C LYS A 126 30.90 -7.35 24.84
N GLN A 127 29.67 -7.00 25.20
CA GLN A 127 29.10 -7.30 26.51
C GLN A 127 28.09 -8.44 26.39
N LYS A 128 27.89 -9.14 27.50
CA LYS A 128 26.86 -10.19 27.59
C LYS A 128 25.46 -9.60 27.70
N ASP A 129 25.32 -8.42 28.30
CA ASP A 129 24.03 -7.79 28.58
C ASP A 129 24.19 -6.26 28.70
N ALA A 130 23.07 -5.55 28.79
CA ALA A 130 23.00 -4.11 28.99
C ALA A 130 21.68 -3.70 29.68
N ASN A 131 21.62 -2.47 30.19
CA ASN A 131 20.35 -1.94 30.67
C ASN A 131 19.42 -1.64 29.48
N ARG A 132 18.11 -1.58 29.75
CA ARG A 132 17.08 -1.32 28.74
C ARG A 132 16.11 -0.23 29.20
N MET A 133 16.13 0.91 28.51
CA MET A 133 15.09 1.92 28.62
C MET A 133 13.84 1.45 27.88
N LYS A 134 12.65 1.65 28.43
CA LYS A 134 11.37 1.30 27.80
C LYS A 134 10.47 2.53 27.75
N PHE A 135 10.05 2.93 26.56
CA PHE A 135 9.22 4.11 26.35
C PHE A 135 8.33 3.94 25.12
N SER A 136 7.14 4.53 25.20
CA SER A 136 6.12 4.58 24.14
C SER A 136 6.00 5.97 23.52
N THR A 137 6.59 7.02 24.10
CA THR A 137 6.76 8.34 23.49
C THR A 137 8.18 8.87 23.65
N LEU A 138 8.53 9.91 22.89
CA LEU A 138 9.79 10.67 23.06
C LEU A 138 9.54 12.00 23.79
N THR A 139 8.58 12.03 24.72
CA THR A 139 8.35 13.18 25.60
C THR A 139 9.42 13.25 26.69
N LYS A 140 9.74 14.46 27.14
CA LYS A 140 10.82 14.65 28.13
C LYS A 140 10.54 13.87 29.42
N GLU A 141 9.31 13.95 29.92
CA GLU A 141 8.90 13.32 31.16
C GLU A 141 9.03 11.79 31.10
N GLU A 142 8.53 11.15 30.03
CA GLU A 142 8.62 9.70 29.89
C GLU A 142 10.06 9.22 29.67
N LEU A 143 10.89 10.00 28.95
CA LEU A 143 12.29 9.64 28.73
C LEU A 143 13.12 9.68 30.02
N ILE A 144 12.87 10.66 30.90
CA ILE A 144 13.48 10.73 32.23
C ILE A 144 12.99 9.53 33.06
N GLU A 145 11.69 9.31 33.15
CA GLU A 145 11.12 8.18 33.92
C GLU A 145 11.66 6.83 33.43
N SER A 146 11.79 6.66 32.11
CA SER A 146 12.33 5.46 31.47
C SER A 146 13.81 5.24 31.78
N TYR A 147 14.58 6.32 31.90
CA TYR A 147 16.00 6.24 32.26
C TYR A 147 16.17 5.88 33.74
N GLU A 148 15.43 6.53 34.63
CA GLU A 148 15.49 6.26 36.08
C GLU A 148 15.02 4.84 36.43
N ASN A 149 14.01 4.34 35.71
CA ASN A 149 13.44 3.01 35.92
C ASN A 149 13.90 1.98 34.86
N LYS A 150 15.04 2.20 34.21
CA LYS A 150 15.56 1.30 33.17
C LYS A 150 15.73 -0.12 33.73
N SER A 151 15.36 -1.11 32.92
CA SER A 151 15.60 -2.52 33.26
C SER A 151 17.10 -2.79 33.30
N LYS A 152 17.55 -3.62 34.25
CA LYS A 152 18.97 -4.03 34.34
C LYS A 152 19.40 -5.01 33.25
N HIS A 153 18.43 -5.54 32.51
CA HIS A 153 18.62 -6.56 31.48
C HIS A 153 17.88 -6.17 30.21
N LEU A 154 18.44 -6.57 29.07
CA LEU A 154 17.71 -6.57 27.81
C LEU A 154 16.48 -7.48 27.87
N GLU A 155 15.50 -7.23 27.00
CA GLU A 155 14.35 -8.10 26.83
C GLU A 155 14.73 -9.31 25.97
N TRP A 156 15.53 -10.22 26.54
CA TRP A 156 16.11 -11.35 25.82
C TRP A 156 15.09 -12.22 25.09
N GLY A 157 13.89 -12.43 25.65
CA GLY A 157 12.83 -13.16 24.96
C GLY A 157 12.41 -12.45 23.67
N GLN A 158 12.22 -11.14 23.72
CA GLN A 158 11.87 -10.30 22.58
C GLN A 158 13.02 -10.23 21.55
N GLY A 159 14.27 -10.08 22.01
CA GLY A 159 15.46 -10.10 21.15
C GLY A 159 15.66 -11.44 20.44
N LEU A 160 15.53 -12.57 21.14
CA LEU A 160 15.67 -13.91 20.58
C LEU A 160 14.52 -14.26 19.64
N ALA A 161 13.28 -13.87 19.95
CA ALA A 161 12.14 -14.05 19.04
C ALA A 161 12.35 -13.28 17.73
N GLY A 162 12.82 -12.03 17.81
CA GLY A 162 13.17 -11.22 16.65
C GLY A 162 14.32 -11.82 15.84
N GLU A 163 15.40 -12.23 16.50
CA GLU A 163 16.54 -12.88 15.84
C GLU A 163 16.10 -14.19 15.14
N THR A 164 15.27 -15.00 15.80
CA THR A 164 14.67 -16.21 15.21
C THR A 164 13.87 -15.87 13.95
N ARG A 165 13.07 -14.80 13.98
CA ARG A 165 12.36 -14.30 12.79
C ARG A 165 13.31 -14.00 11.64
N HIS A 166 14.41 -13.28 11.91
CA HIS A 166 15.43 -12.96 10.90
C HIS A 166 16.03 -14.22 10.30
N PHE A 167 16.37 -15.24 11.12
CA PHE A 167 16.86 -16.53 10.63
C PHE A 167 15.81 -17.26 9.78
N LEU A 168 14.57 -17.36 10.24
CA LEU A 168 13.47 -18.00 9.50
C LEU A 168 13.22 -17.33 8.15
N ASP A 169 13.07 -16.00 8.14
CA ASP A 169 12.82 -15.25 6.92
C ASP A 169 14.03 -15.35 5.96
N TYR A 170 15.26 -15.44 6.47
CA TYR A 170 16.44 -15.73 5.65
C TYR A 170 16.39 -17.14 5.06
N TYR A 171 16.14 -18.18 5.88
CA TYR A 171 16.07 -19.56 5.42
C TYR A 171 14.99 -19.75 4.36
N TYR A 172 13.78 -19.25 4.59
CA TYR A 172 12.71 -19.30 3.59
C TYR A 172 13.07 -18.47 2.36
N GLY A 173 13.46 -17.21 2.56
CA GLY A 173 13.70 -16.27 1.46
C GLY A 173 14.81 -16.74 0.51
N ILE A 174 15.98 -17.10 1.04
CA ILE A 174 17.13 -17.47 0.21
C ILE A 174 16.90 -18.79 -0.51
N ASN A 175 16.36 -19.79 0.19
CA ASN A 175 16.23 -21.13 -0.37
C ASN A 175 15.13 -21.18 -1.42
N MET A 176 13.95 -20.64 -1.12
CA MET A 176 12.85 -20.64 -2.08
C MET A 176 13.15 -19.75 -3.29
N SER A 177 13.78 -18.59 -3.09
CA SER A 177 14.15 -17.72 -4.21
C SER A 177 15.22 -18.36 -5.11
N ARG A 178 16.22 -19.04 -4.54
CA ARG A 178 17.24 -19.78 -5.31
C ARG A 178 16.63 -20.95 -6.06
N ALA A 179 15.75 -21.73 -5.42
CA ALA A 179 15.05 -22.85 -6.04
C ALA A 179 14.21 -22.38 -7.24
N LEU A 180 13.36 -21.37 -7.07
CA LEU A 180 12.56 -20.78 -8.15
C LEU A 180 13.43 -20.21 -9.28
N THR A 181 14.50 -19.49 -8.93
CA THR A 181 15.38 -18.89 -9.94
C THR A 181 16.17 -19.96 -10.69
N ALA A 182 16.60 -21.03 -10.03
CA ALA A 182 17.29 -22.17 -10.64
C ALA A 182 16.37 -22.94 -11.59
N ALA A 183 15.12 -23.19 -11.18
CA ALA A 183 14.10 -23.81 -12.02
C ALA A 183 13.90 -23.03 -13.32
N ILE A 184 13.69 -21.72 -13.27
CA ILE A 184 13.56 -20.90 -14.49
C ILE A 184 14.86 -20.89 -15.31
N LYS A 185 16.02 -20.83 -14.64
CA LYS A 185 17.32 -20.84 -15.31
C LYS A 185 17.56 -22.11 -16.14
N SER A 186 17.04 -23.25 -15.68
CA SER A 186 17.10 -24.51 -16.42
C SER A 186 16.43 -24.44 -17.81
N THR A 187 15.46 -23.54 -17.99
CA THR A 187 14.77 -23.30 -19.28
C THR A 187 15.54 -22.40 -20.24
N GLY A 188 16.75 -21.97 -19.90
CA GLY A 188 17.55 -21.02 -20.69
C GLY A 188 17.14 -19.55 -20.51
N ARG A 189 16.22 -19.24 -19.59
CA ARG A 189 15.77 -17.88 -19.27
C ARG A 189 16.22 -17.45 -17.88
N PHE A 190 16.33 -16.15 -17.63
CA PHE A 190 16.62 -15.63 -16.29
C PHE A 190 15.56 -14.64 -15.84
N LYS A 191 14.88 -14.98 -14.74
CA LYS A 191 13.98 -14.08 -14.03
C LYS A 191 14.21 -14.27 -12.54
N LEU A 192 14.51 -13.17 -11.85
CA LEU A 192 14.58 -13.20 -10.40
C LEU A 192 13.16 -13.33 -9.83
N MET A 193 12.91 -14.46 -9.19
CA MET A 193 11.66 -14.77 -8.51
C MET A 193 11.88 -14.77 -7.01
N SER A 194 10.83 -14.46 -6.24
CA SER A 194 10.89 -14.55 -4.80
C SER A 194 9.56 -15.05 -4.26
N THR A 195 9.65 -15.99 -3.34
CA THR A 195 8.58 -16.28 -2.40
C THR A 195 9.21 -16.35 -1.01
N GLY A 196 8.39 -16.23 0.00
CA GLY A 196 8.80 -16.28 1.39
C GLY A 196 7.62 -16.70 2.25
N ARG A 197 7.90 -17.04 3.51
CA ARG A 197 6.95 -17.60 4.47
C ARG A 197 5.59 -16.87 4.45
N VAL A 198 5.58 -15.54 4.50
CA VAL A 198 4.33 -14.75 4.45
C VAL A 198 3.97 -14.27 3.04
N GLN A 199 4.96 -14.08 2.16
CA GLN A 199 4.74 -13.54 0.81
C GLN A 199 3.93 -14.49 -0.07
N GLY A 200 4.22 -15.80 -0.02
CA GLY A 200 3.53 -16.84 -0.80
C GLY A 200 2.05 -16.93 -0.43
N PRO A 201 1.71 -17.18 0.84
CA PRO A 201 0.32 -17.22 1.30
C PRO A 201 -0.44 -15.91 1.04
N ALA A 202 0.21 -14.75 1.22
CA ALA A 202 -0.41 -13.46 0.90
C ALA A 202 -0.75 -13.32 -0.59
N LEU A 203 0.11 -13.81 -1.49
CA LEU A 203 -0.18 -13.84 -2.92
C LEU A 203 -1.32 -14.81 -3.23
N LYS A 204 -1.33 -16.00 -2.60
CA LYS A 204 -2.40 -17.00 -2.77
C LYS A 204 -3.78 -16.41 -2.44
N ILE A 205 -3.94 -15.70 -1.33
CA ILE A 205 -5.21 -15.05 -0.96
C ILE A 205 -5.71 -14.09 -2.04
N ILE A 206 -4.81 -13.33 -2.67
CA ILE A 206 -5.16 -12.39 -3.75
C ILE A 206 -5.53 -13.17 -5.02
N VAL A 207 -4.78 -14.22 -5.35
CA VAL A 207 -5.03 -15.06 -6.53
C VAL A 207 -6.36 -15.81 -6.43
N GLU A 208 -6.68 -16.39 -5.28
CA GLU A 208 -7.98 -17.03 -5.03
C GLU A 208 -9.12 -16.05 -5.23
N LYS A 209 -8.99 -14.82 -4.70
CA LYS A 209 -9.98 -13.77 -4.94
C LYS A 209 -10.12 -13.42 -6.42
N GLU A 210 -9.02 -13.39 -7.16
CA GLU A 210 -9.06 -13.13 -8.60
C GLU A 210 -9.70 -14.29 -9.38
N LYS A 211 -9.45 -15.54 -8.98
CA LYS A 211 -10.12 -16.73 -9.53
C LYS A 211 -11.62 -16.70 -9.26
N ASP A 212 -12.05 -16.37 -8.04
CA ASP A 212 -13.47 -16.20 -7.69
C ASP A 212 -14.15 -15.18 -8.62
N ILE A 213 -13.47 -14.06 -8.91
CA ILE A 213 -13.98 -12.99 -9.77
C ILE A 213 -14.07 -13.45 -11.23
N LYS A 214 -13.06 -14.18 -11.71
CA LYS A 214 -13.04 -14.69 -13.09
C LYS A 214 -14.05 -15.81 -13.32
N ALA A 215 -14.29 -16.66 -12.32
CA ALA A 215 -15.26 -17.74 -12.36
C ALA A 215 -16.71 -17.27 -12.08
N PHE A 216 -16.89 -16.02 -11.64
CA PHE A 216 -18.19 -15.48 -11.32
C PHE A 216 -19.04 -15.29 -12.58
N VAL A 217 -20.16 -16.01 -12.65
CA VAL A 217 -21.18 -15.84 -13.68
C VAL A 217 -22.28 -14.92 -13.12
N PRO A 218 -22.49 -13.70 -13.68
CA PRO A 218 -23.55 -12.83 -13.25
C PRO A 218 -24.92 -13.49 -13.45
N VAL A 219 -25.74 -13.49 -12.41
CA VAL A 219 -27.13 -13.93 -12.46
C VAL A 219 -28.03 -12.71 -12.61
N PRO A 220 -28.90 -12.65 -13.64
CA PRO A 220 -29.84 -11.55 -13.81
C PRO A 220 -30.90 -11.58 -12.70
N PHE A 221 -31.33 -10.39 -12.29
CA PHE A 221 -32.44 -10.18 -11.39
C PHE A 221 -33.11 -8.84 -11.71
N TRP A 222 -34.41 -8.76 -11.43
CA TRP A 222 -35.19 -7.54 -11.63
C TRP A 222 -35.48 -6.87 -10.29
N GLN A 223 -35.39 -5.55 -10.26
CA GLN A 223 -35.82 -4.75 -9.12
C GLN A 223 -36.89 -3.77 -9.57
N ILE A 224 -37.97 -3.67 -8.81
CA ILE A 224 -39.03 -2.71 -9.09
C ILE A 224 -38.87 -1.55 -8.11
N GLU A 225 -38.71 -0.36 -8.65
CA GLU A 225 -38.53 0.89 -7.91
C GLU A 225 -39.72 1.81 -8.16
N LEU A 226 -40.30 2.30 -7.07
CA LEU A 226 -41.34 3.31 -7.04
C LEU A 226 -40.71 4.66 -6.72
N GLU A 227 -40.95 5.64 -7.60
CA GLU A 227 -40.68 7.05 -7.39
C GLU A 227 -42.02 7.77 -7.15
N GLY A 228 -42.13 8.47 -6.02
CA GLY A 228 -43.38 9.11 -5.62
C GLY A 228 -43.20 10.38 -4.81
N VAL A 229 -44.32 10.92 -4.35
CA VAL A 229 -44.40 12.10 -3.49
C VAL A 229 -45.38 11.84 -2.36
N VAL A 230 -44.96 12.10 -1.12
CA VAL A 230 -45.83 12.08 0.07
C VAL A 230 -45.66 13.40 0.83
N LYS A 231 -46.77 14.04 1.21
CA LYS A 231 -46.79 15.34 1.93
C LYS A 231 -45.77 16.40 1.39
N LYS A 232 -45.62 16.47 0.05
CA LYS A 232 -44.70 17.35 -0.72
C LYS A 232 -43.20 16.98 -0.73
N GLY A 233 -42.81 15.83 -0.17
CA GLY A 233 -41.44 15.32 -0.27
C GLY A 233 -41.33 14.12 -1.22
N GLU A 234 -40.21 14.01 -1.92
CA GLU A 234 -39.93 12.88 -2.82
C GLU A 234 -39.59 11.62 -2.02
N ILE A 235 -40.02 10.46 -2.53
CA ILE A 235 -39.74 9.17 -1.92
C ILE A 235 -39.43 8.14 -3.00
N ASN A 236 -38.34 7.40 -2.79
CA ASN A 236 -37.96 6.24 -3.59
C ASN A 236 -38.08 5.00 -2.73
N ALA A 237 -38.77 3.99 -3.24
CA ALA A 237 -39.03 2.74 -2.53
C ALA A 237 -38.78 1.55 -3.45
N LEU A 238 -38.12 0.51 -2.93
CA LEU A 238 -37.94 -0.75 -3.65
C LEU A 238 -39.04 -1.72 -3.24
N HIS A 239 -39.50 -2.55 -4.16
CA HIS A 239 -40.44 -3.61 -3.80
C HIS A 239 -39.90 -4.48 -2.65
N LYS A 240 -40.78 -4.95 -1.76
CA LYS A 240 -40.44 -5.69 -0.53
C LYS A 240 -39.57 -6.94 -0.79
N GLU A 241 -39.78 -7.59 -1.92
CA GLU A 241 -39.00 -8.76 -2.36
C GLU A 241 -37.51 -8.41 -2.62
N ASP A 242 -37.17 -7.12 -2.78
CA ASP A 242 -35.88 -6.55 -3.18
C ASP A 242 -35.38 -7.02 -4.55
N LYS A 243 -35.30 -8.35 -4.78
CA LYS A 243 -34.79 -8.97 -6.01
C LYS A 243 -35.72 -10.07 -6.50
N PHE A 244 -36.23 -9.89 -7.70
CA PHE A 244 -36.95 -10.94 -8.42
C PHE A 244 -35.99 -11.71 -9.31
N TRP A 245 -35.86 -13.02 -9.08
CA TRP A 245 -34.99 -13.91 -9.88
C TRP A 245 -35.69 -14.45 -11.14
N GLU A 246 -37.02 -14.38 -11.20
CA GLU A 246 -37.82 -14.77 -12.35
C GLU A 246 -38.50 -13.53 -12.94
N LYS A 247 -38.28 -13.28 -14.23
CA LYS A 247 -38.83 -12.11 -14.92
C LYS A 247 -40.35 -12.07 -14.90
N ASP A 248 -40.99 -13.23 -15.05
CA ASP A 248 -42.45 -13.32 -15.11
C ASP A 248 -43.11 -12.89 -13.80
N LYS A 249 -42.47 -13.17 -12.65
CA LYS A 249 -42.93 -12.67 -11.35
C LYS A 249 -42.83 -11.14 -11.27
N ALA A 250 -41.71 -10.57 -11.73
CA ALA A 250 -41.56 -9.11 -11.77
C ALA A 250 -42.57 -8.45 -12.74
N LEU A 251 -42.85 -9.08 -13.88
CA LEU A 251 -43.86 -8.62 -14.83
C LEU A 251 -45.28 -8.70 -14.26
N LEU A 252 -45.59 -9.72 -13.46
CA LEU A 252 -46.87 -9.83 -12.78
C LEU A 252 -47.08 -8.68 -11.80
N VAL A 253 -46.06 -8.36 -11.00
CA VAL A 253 -46.09 -7.19 -10.09
C VAL A 253 -46.23 -5.89 -10.90
N MET A 254 -45.44 -5.71 -11.97
CA MET A 254 -45.55 -4.53 -12.83
C MET A 254 -46.95 -4.35 -13.43
N LYS A 255 -47.60 -5.44 -13.86
CA LYS A 255 -48.98 -5.43 -14.36
C LYS A 255 -49.97 -5.08 -13.25
N ASN A 256 -49.75 -5.55 -12.03
CA ASN A 256 -50.63 -5.28 -10.90
C ASN A 256 -50.60 -3.79 -10.47
N VAL A 257 -49.46 -3.12 -10.63
CA VAL A 257 -49.28 -1.70 -10.31
C VAL A 257 -49.41 -0.76 -11.51
N GLU A 258 -49.65 -1.29 -12.71
CA GLU A 258 -49.74 -0.52 -13.95
C GLU A 258 -50.88 0.50 -13.91
N GLY A 259 -50.60 1.74 -14.33
CA GLY A 259 -51.57 2.84 -14.38
C GLY A 259 -52.02 3.38 -13.02
N LYS A 260 -51.54 2.81 -11.90
CA LYS A 260 -51.84 3.32 -10.55
C LYS A 260 -51.11 4.64 -10.32
N LYS A 261 -51.86 5.64 -9.85
CA LYS A 261 -51.36 7.00 -9.57
C LYS A 261 -51.26 7.31 -8.07
N GLU A 262 -51.82 6.45 -7.23
CA GLU A 262 -51.85 6.60 -5.78
C GLU A 262 -51.45 5.28 -5.11
N GLY A 263 -50.68 5.38 -4.03
CA GLY A 263 -50.43 4.35 -3.05
C GLY A 263 -50.76 4.85 -1.64
N VAL A 264 -50.72 3.98 -0.65
CA VAL A 264 -51.00 4.32 0.76
C VAL A 264 -49.85 3.89 1.64
N VAL A 265 -49.45 4.75 2.59
CA VAL A 265 -48.48 4.34 3.62
C VAL A 265 -49.15 3.33 4.55
N SER A 266 -48.76 2.07 4.42
CA SER A 266 -49.30 0.94 5.18
C SER A 266 -48.69 0.82 6.57
N SER A 267 -47.40 1.09 6.71
CA SER A 267 -46.70 1.11 8.00
C SER A 267 -45.49 2.04 8.00
N ILE A 268 -45.15 2.55 9.18
CA ILE A 268 -43.90 3.28 9.43
C ILE A 268 -43.27 2.68 10.69
N GLU A 269 -42.10 2.08 10.52
CA GLU A 269 -41.31 1.54 11.62
C GLU A 269 -40.10 2.43 11.88
N LYS A 270 -39.93 2.83 13.15
CA LYS A 270 -38.78 3.62 13.59
C LYS A 270 -37.97 2.79 14.56
N ASN A 271 -36.71 2.55 14.24
CA ASN A 271 -35.77 1.86 15.11
C ASN A 271 -34.64 2.81 15.49
N GLU A 272 -34.60 3.22 16.76
CA GLU A 272 -33.46 3.95 17.31
C GLU A 272 -32.39 2.95 17.76
N PHE A 273 -31.15 3.17 17.33
CA PHE A 273 -30.02 2.38 17.79
C PHE A 273 -28.86 3.29 18.20
N THR A 274 -28.11 2.78 19.17
CA THR A 274 -26.95 3.47 19.73
C THR A 274 -25.68 3.03 19.01
N GLN A 275 -24.89 3.98 18.54
CA GLN A 275 -23.57 3.75 17.99
C GLN A 275 -22.50 4.20 18.99
N LEU A 276 -21.75 3.22 19.49
CA LEU A 276 -20.61 3.48 20.37
C LEU A 276 -19.53 4.30 19.65
N PRO A 277 -18.74 5.10 20.38
CA PRO A 277 -17.56 5.77 19.87
C PRO A 277 -16.59 4.83 19.15
N PRO A 278 -15.70 5.35 18.31
CA PRO A 278 -14.60 4.57 17.81
C PRO A 278 -13.66 4.14 18.95
N VAL A 279 -13.00 3.00 18.76
CA VAL A 279 -11.87 2.60 19.60
C VAL A 279 -10.58 3.30 19.16
N PRO A 280 -9.59 3.47 20.07
CA PRO A 280 -8.28 4.04 19.75
C PRO A 280 -7.60 3.28 18.59
N PHE A 281 -6.72 3.95 17.85
CA PHE A 281 -6.04 3.31 16.74
C PHE A 281 -4.99 2.30 17.22
N ASP A 282 -5.06 1.09 16.69
CA ASP A 282 -3.87 0.26 16.45
C ASP A 282 -3.27 0.62 15.06
N LEU A 283 -2.11 0.05 14.71
CA LEU A 283 -1.49 0.34 13.41
C LEU A 283 -2.38 -0.04 12.21
N THR A 284 -3.03 -1.19 12.28
CA THR A 284 -3.86 -1.71 11.18
C THR A 284 -5.06 -0.80 10.92
N SER A 285 -5.77 -0.40 11.97
CA SER A 285 -6.92 0.50 11.89
C SER A 285 -6.53 1.89 11.45
N LEU A 286 -5.38 2.42 11.87
CA LEU A 286 -4.83 3.67 11.35
C LEU A 286 -4.57 3.59 9.84
N GLN A 287 -3.91 2.52 9.38
CA GLN A 287 -3.63 2.30 7.95
C GLN A 287 -4.90 2.18 7.12
N VAL A 288 -5.89 1.42 7.60
CA VAL A 288 -7.18 1.25 6.92
C VAL A 288 -7.93 2.57 6.83
N GLU A 289 -7.96 3.33 7.93
CA GLU A 289 -8.69 4.58 7.99
C GLU A 289 -8.02 5.68 7.15
N CYS A 290 -6.70 5.83 7.21
CA CYS A 290 -5.94 6.73 6.34
C CYS A 290 -6.19 6.44 4.85
N TYR A 291 -6.26 5.16 4.46
CA TYR A 291 -6.59 4.80 3.08
C TYR A 291 -8.04 5.15 2.75
N ARG A 292 -8.99 4.90 3.66
CA ARG A 292 -10.41 5.24 3.48
C ARG A 292 -10.59 6.74 3.22
N VAL A 293 -10.09 7.58 4.12
CA VAL A 293 -10.36 9.04 4.13
C VAL A 293 -9.41 9.85 3.26
N HIS A 294 -8.14 9.45 3.14
CA HIS A 294 -7.11 10.24 2.46
C HIS A 294 -6.44 9.53 1.27
N LYS A 295 -6.80 8.27 1.00
CA LYS A 295 -6.16 7.44 -0.03
C LYS A 295 -4.64 7.30 0.15
N ILE A 296 -4.16 7.43 1.40
CA ILE A 296 -2.75 7.24 1.73
C ILE A 296 -2.49 5.73 1.87
N PRO A 297 -1.54 5.15 1.12
CA PRO A 297 -1.24 3.72 1.21
C PRO A 297 -0.66 3.32 2.57
N PRO A 298 -0.91 2.09 3.06
CA PRO A 298 -0.47 1.64 4.39
C PRO A 298 1.02 1.81 4.71
N LYS A 299 1.91 1.54 3.73
CA LYS A 299 3.37 1.75 3.88
C LYS A 299 3.71 3.22 4.11
N ALA A 300 3.04 4.12 3.38
CA ALA A 300 3.22 5.56 3.54
C ALA A 300 2.64 6.04 4.89
N THR A 301 1.49 5.50 5.32
CA THR A 301 0.92 5.79 6.64
C THR A 301 1.88 5.41 7.76
N LEU A 302 2.48 4.21 7.73
CA LEU A 302 3.47 3.81 8.74
C LEU A 302 4.71 4.71 8.74
N SER A 303 5.21 5.09 7.56
CA SER A 303 6.34 6.04 7.46
C SER A 303 6.02 7.37 8.14
N ILE A 304 4.87 7.97 7.78
CA ILE A 304 4.43 9.26 8.36
C ILE A 304 4.22 9.12 9.87
N ALA A 305 3.55 8.07 10.33
CA ALA A 305 3.32 7.86 11.75
C ALA A 305 4.65 7.69 12.52
N GLN A 306 5.63 7.00 11.94
CA GLN A 306 6.96 6.89 12.53
C GLN A 306 7.66 8.26 12.61
N ASP A 307 7.53 9.10 11.59
CA ASP A 307 8.10 10.46 11.60
C ASP A 307 7.42 11.34 12.67
N LEU A 308 6.09 11.25 12.81
CA LEU A 308 5.35 11.91 13.88
C LEU A 308 5.82 11.46 15.28
N TYR A 309 6.04 10.15 15.47
CA TYR A 309 6.54 9.59 16.73
C TYR A 309 7.96 10.06 17.05
N VAL A 310 8.86 10.01 16.06
CA VAL A 310 10.28 10.41 16.24
C VAL A 310 10.41 11.90 16.58
N ASN A 311 9.46 12.73 16.17
CA ASN A 311 9.37 14.14 16.57
C ASN A 311 8.64 14.37 17.91
N GLY A 312 8.10 13.31 18.52
CA GLY A 312 7.43 13.31 19.81
C GLY A 312 5.95 13.74 19.74
N TYR A 313 5.31 13.75 18.57
CA TYR A 313 3.94 14.23 18.40
C TYR A 313 2.88 13.18 18.69
N ILE A 314 3.21 11.90 18.50
CA ILE A 314 2.33 10.76 18.80
C ILE A 314 3.09 9.68 19.58
N SER A 315 2.34 8.76 20.17
CA SER A 315 2.89 7.52 20.72
C SER A 315 3.36 6.56 19.64
N TYR A 316 4.10 5.54 20.06
CA TYR A 316 4.73 4.59 19.19
C TYR A 316 3.71 3.91 18.25
N PRO A 317 3.89 4.01 16.92
CA PRO A 317 2.84 3.67 15.98
C PRO A 317 2.76 2.17 15.67
N ARG A 318 3.78 1.37 16.00
CA ARG A 318 3.76 -0.09 15.77
C ARG A 318 3.19 -0.80 16.99
N THR A 319 1.90 -0.61 17.21
CA THR A 319 1.14 -1.23 18.30
C THR A 319 -0.07 -1.99 17.76
N SER A 320 -0.38 -3.12 18.39
CA SER A 320 -1.63 -3.85 18.18
C SER A 320 -2.72 -3.46 19.19
N SER A 321 -2.38 -2.63 20.18
CA SER A 321 -3.27 -2.24 21.26
C SER A 321 -4.33 -1.27 20.80
N GLN A 322 -5.53 -1.47 21.32
CA GLN A 322 -6.65 -0.52 21.24
C GLN A 322 -7.00 0.01 22.65
N GLN A 323 -6.04 -0.02 23.57
CA GLN A 323 -6.18 0.42 24.96
C GLN A 323 -5.50 1.78 25.18
N LEU A 324 -6.18 2.68 25.87
CA LEU A 324 -5.61 3.89 26.46
C LEU A 324 -5.63 3.76 28.00
N PRO A 325 -4.56 3.24 28.63
CA PRO A 325 -4.49 3.14 30.08
C PRO A 325 -4.49 4.52 30.76
N PRO A 326 -5.02 4.65 31.99
CA PRO A 326 -5.05 5.92 32.73
C PRO A 326 -3.67 6.54 32.98
N SER A 327 -2.61 5.72 33.05
CA SER A 327 -1.22 6.15 33.28
C SER A 327 -0.68 7.13 32.24
N ILE A 328 -1.28 7.18 31.04
CA ILE A 328 -0.91 8.12 29.98
C ILE A 328 -1.16 9.59 30.35
N GLY A 329 -2.04 9.86 31.33
CA GLY A 329 -2.36 11.23 31.73
C GLY A 329 -3.27 11.93 30.72
N ILE A 330 -4.38 11.29 30.34
CA ILE A 330 -5.35 11.73 29.32
C ILE A 330 -5.74 13.21 29.47
N LYS A 331 -6.04 13.66 30.70
CA LYS A 331 -6.43 15.06 30.96
C LYS A 331 -5.31 16.05 30.62
N LYS A 332 -4.04 15.72 30.88
CA LYS A 332 -2.88 16.55 30.52
C LYS A 332 -2.77 16.70 29.00
N ILE A 333 -2.97 15.59 28.27
CA ILE A 333 -2.93 15.57 26.80
C ILE A 333 -4.04 16.43 26.21
N ILE A 334 -5.30 16.26 26.64
CA ILE A 334 -6.43 17.04 26.11
C ILE A 334 -6.24 18.54 26.42
N THR A 335 -5.75 18.90 27.60
CA THR A 335 -5.41 20.29 27.95
C THR A 335 -4.29 20.86 27.06
N ALA A 336 -3.29 20.05 26.70
CA ALA A 336 -2.23 20.47 25.78
C ALA A 336 -2.77 20.65 24.35
N LEU A 337 -3.61 19.72 23.87
CA LEU A 337 -4.28 19.82 22.57
C LEU A 337 -5.21 21.03 22.47
N GLN A 338 -5.83 21.45 23.58
CA GLN A 338 -6.69 22.63 23.63
C GLN A 338 -5.96 23.91 23.18
N LYS A 339 -4.63 23.97 23.33
CA LYS A 339 -3.80 25.11 22.88
C LYS A 339 -3.66 25.17 21.36
N GLN A 340 -4.04 24.10 20.65
CA GLN A 340 -4.03 24.04 19.19
C GLN A 340 -5.42 24.45 18.70
N GLU A 341 -5.50 25.55 17.93
CA GLU A 341 -6.75 26.21 17.54
C GLU A 341 -7.78 25.26 16.92
N ALA A 342 -7.33 24.34 16.06
CA ALA A 342 -8.17 23.36 15.37
C ALA A 342 -8.91 22.37 16.32
N TYR A 343 -8.39 22.14 17.52
CA TYR A 343 -8.94 21.18 18.48
C TYR A 343 -9.50 21.84 19.74
N ALA A 344 -9.30 23.14 19.93
CA ALA A 344 -9.71 23.87 21.12
C ALA A 344 -11.20 23.71 21.46
N PRO A 345 -12.16 23.80 20.50
CA PRO A 345 -13.57 23.59 20.80
C PRO A 345 -13.88 22.17 21.27
N LEU A 346 -13.29 21.17 20.61
CA LEU A 346 -13.50 19.74 20.93
C LEU A 346 -12.95 19.40 22.32
N CYS A 347 -11.76 19.94 22.65
CA CYS A 347 -11.13 19.73 23.94
C CYS A 347 -11.91 20.41 25.08
N LYS A 348 -12.47 21.61 24.86
CA LYS A 348 -13.33 22.29 25.85
C LYS A 348 -14.53 21.44 26.23
N THR A 349 -15.22 20.87 25.23
CA THR A 349 -16.37 19.98 25.45
C THR A 349 -15.99 18.76 26.29
N LEU A 350 -14.84 18.14 26.01
CA LEU A 350 -14.39 16.97 26.77
C LEU A 350 -13.91 17.32 28.18
N LEU A 351 -13.19 18.43 28.36
CA LEU A 351 -12.69 18.86 29.67
C LEU A 351 -13.80 19.30 30.64
N ALA A 352 -14.99 19.63 30.13
CA ALA A 352 -16.17 19.91 30.95
C ALA A 352 -16.81 18.64 31.54
N LYS A 353 -16.46 17.44 31.04
CA LYS A 353 -16.99 16.18 31.59
C LYS A 353 -16.35 15.84 32.95
N PRO A 354 -17.11 15.24 33.87
CA PRO A 354 -16.58 14.84 35.18
C PRO A 354 -15.53 13.73 35.06
N THR A 355 -15.71 12.81 34.10
CA THR A 355 -14.82 11.68 33.85
C THR A 355 -14.50 11.53 32.36
N LEU A 356 -13.26 11.12 32.08
CA LEU A 356 -12.74 10.89 30.74
C LEU A 356 -12.40 9.40 30.58
N THR A 357 -13.42 8.60 30.27
CA THR A 357 -13.26 7.16 30.03
C THR A 357 -13.24 6.90 28.53
N PRO A 358 -12.16 6.31 27.97
CA PRO A 358 -12.11 5.98 26.56
C PRO A 358 -12.94 4.73 26.28
N HIS A 359 -13.59 4.68 25.11
CA HIS A 359 -14.12 3.43 24.58
C HIS A 359 -12.98 2.57 24.04
N ASN A 360 -12.37 1.75 24.90
CA ASN A 360 -11.28 0.86 24.52
C ASN A 360 -11.76 -0.35 23.69
N GLY A 361 -10.88 -0.81 22.79
CA GLY A 361 -11.14 -2.03 22.00
C GLY A 361 -10.85 -3.31 22.76
N LYS A 362 -10.85 -4.44 22.05
CA LYS A 362 -10.52 -5.76 22.64
C LYS A 362 -9.03 -6.08 22.56
N LYS A 363 -8.33 -5.53 21.56
CA LYS A 363 -6.92 -5.84 21.32
C LYS A 363 -6.03 -5.14 22.34
N THR A 364 -4.99 -5.84 22.78
CA THR A 364 -3.95 -5.37 23.69
C THR A 364 -2.59 -5.56 23.05
N ASP A 365 -1.59 -4.89 23.60
CA ASP A 365 -0.18 -5.10 23.26
C ASP A 365 0.61 -4.98 24.58
N PRO A 366 1.45 -5.95 24.96
CA PRO A 366 2.14 -5.93 26.24
C PRO A 366 3.09 -4.74 26.42
N ALA A 367 3.66 -4.24 25.32
CA ALA A 367 4.70 -3.21 25.34
C ALA A 367 4.13 -1.80 25.19
N HIS A 368 3.03 -1.66 24.45
CA HIS A 368 2.57 -0.35 24.00
C HIS A 368 1.06 -0.15 24.19
N PRO A 369 0.63 1.04 24.60
CA PRO A 369 -0.76 1.45 24.45
C PRO A 369 -1.12 1.65 22.97
N ALA A 370 -2.36 2.05 22.72
CA ALA A 370 -2.81 2.47 21.39
C ALA A 370 -2.05 3.71 20.88
N ILE A 371 -2.27 4.07 19.61
CA ILE A 371 -1.72 5.27 18.99
C ILE A 371 -2.53 6.49 19.47
N TYR A 372 -1.85 7.45 20.11
CA TYR A 372 -2.46 8.69 20.63
C TYR A 372 -1.51 9.90 20.45
N PRO A 373 -2.03 11.13 20.41
CA PRO A 373 -1.20 12.34 20.37
C PRO A 373 -0.60 12.66 21.74
N THR A 374 0.65 13.12 21.80
CA THR A 374 1.31 13.49 23.06
C THR A 374 0.86 14.84 23.61
N GLY A 375 0.21 15.66 22.79
CA GLY A 375 -0.18 17.03 23.09
C GLY A 375 0.87 18.08 22.69
N ILE A 376 2.07 17.67 22.28
CA ILE A 376 3.08 18.59 21.72
C ILE A 376 2.56 19.18 20.41
N THR A 377 2.61 20.50 20.27
CA THR A 377 2.20 21.20 19.05
C THR A 377 3.17 20.90 17.91
N PRO A 378 2.70 20.29 16.80
CA PRO A 378 3.61 19.85 15.76
C PRO A 378 3.84 20.93 14.69
N LYS A 379 4.96 20.82 13.97
CA LYS A 379 5.25 21.59 12.75
C LYS A 379 5.30 20.61 11.58
N LEU A 380 4.25 20.57 10.78
CA LEU A 380 4.00 19.49 9.83
C LEU A 380 3.88 19.96 8.40
N GLU A 381 4.16 19.08 7.46
CA GLU A 381 3.76 19.23 6.06
C GLU A 381 2.31 18.76 5.82
N LYS A 382 1.69 19.21 4.73
CA LYS A 382 0.27 18.93 4.39
C LYS A 382 -0.16 17.45 4.47
N LYS A 383 0.73 16.50 4.19
CA LYS A 383 0.40 15.05 4.27
C LYS A 383 0.46 14.53 5.70
N GLU A 384 1.42 15.01 6.49
CA GLU A 384 1.59 14.65 7.89
C GLU A 384 0.45 15.23 8.72
N GLU A 385 0.02 16.47 8.42
CA GLU A 385 -1.14 17.12 9.04
C GLU A 385 -2.40 16.26 8.97
N LYS A 386 -2.65 15.61 7.82
CA LYS A 386 -3.81 14.73 7.64
C LYS A 386 -3.78 13.50 8.55
N VAL A 387 -2.62 12.85 8.64
CA VAL A 387 -2.45 11.65 9.48
C VAL A 387 -2.53 12.05 10.96
N TYR A 388 -1.89 13.15 11.35
CA TYR A 388 -1.94 13.68 12.71
C TYR A 388 -3.36 14.10 13.12
N ASP A 389 -4.08 14.87 12.29
CA ASP A 389 -5.47 15.27 12.55
C ASP A 389 -6.41 14.07 12.69
N LEU A 390 -6.23 13.03 11.87
CA LEU A 390 -6.97 11.78 12.01
C LEU A 390 -6.69 11.09 13.35
N ILE A 391 -5.42 11.02 13.78
CA ILE A 391 -5.03 10.44 15.08
C ILE A 391 -5.63 11.24 16.24
N VAL A 392 -5.51 12.58 16.22
CA VAL A 392 -6.06 13.46 17.27
C VAL A 392 -7.57 13.31 17.35
N ARG A 393 -8.29 13.42 16.23
CA ARG A 393 -9.75 13.30 16.21
C ARG A 393 -10.23 11.92 16.63
N ARG A 394 -9.53 10.85 16.24
CA ARG A 394 -9.84 9.49 16.72
C ARG A 394 -9.68 9.40 18.23
N PHE A 395 -8.55 9.88 18.76
CA PHE A 395 -8.29 9.91 20.20
C PHE A 395 -9.38 10.66 20.96
N LEU A 396 -9.70 11.90 20.56
CA LEU A 396 -10.76 12.69 21.20
C LEU A 396 -12.13 12.01 21.10
N ALA A 397 -12.46 11.44 19.93
CA ALA A 397 -13.73 10.76 19.71
C ALA A 397 -13.93 9.56 20.63
N THR A 398 -12.87 8.89 21.12
CA THR A 398 -13.00 7.75 22.05
C THR A 398 -13.63 8.13 23.39
N PHE A 399 -13.60 9.41 23.76
CA PHE A 399 -14.23 9.97 24.97
C PHE A 399 -15.60 10.62 24.69
N GLY A 400 -16.04 10.56 23.44
CA GLY A 400 -17.33 11.09 23.01
C GLY A 400 -18.50 10.30 23.60
N GLU A 401 -19.67 10.94 23.62
CA GLU A 401 -20.90 10.22 23.94
C GLU A 401 -21.32 9.33 22.77
N ASN A 402 -22.10 8.29 23.07
CA ASN A 402 -22.65 7.46 22.01
C ASN A 402 -23.50 8.31 21.06
N ALA A 403 -23.33 8.10 19.75
CA ALA A 403 -24.24 8.70 18.78
C ALA A 403 -25.56 7.91 18.78
N LYS A 404 -26.69 8.59 18.64
CA LYS A 404 -28.00 7.95 18.45
C LYS A 404 -28.43 8.15 17.01
N ARG A 405 -28.84 7.06 16.38
CA ARG A 405 -29.31 7.06 15.00
C ARG A 405 -30.67 6.40 14.92
N GLU A 406 -31.49 6.92 14.02
CA GLU A 406 -32.82 6.43 13.75
C GLU A 406 -32.83 5.87 12.32
N THR A 407 -33.28 4.64 12.18
CA THR A 407 -33.64 4.06 10.88
C THR A 407 -35.16 4.08 10.77
N VAL A 408 -35.67 4.73 9.73
CA VAL A 408 -37.09 4.78 9.40
C VAL A 408 -37.34 3.87 8.21
N THR A 409 -38.22 2.90 8.36
CA THR A 409 -38.68 2.04 7.27
C THR A 409 -40.14 2.38 6.99
N MET A 410 -40.42 2.89 5.81
CA MET A 410 -41.78 3.24 5.36
C MET A 410 -42.23 2.20 4.32
N THR A 411 -43.35 1.55 4.59
CA THR A 411 -43.96 0.58 3.67
C THR A 411 -45.15 1.23 2.96
N ILE A 412 -45.10 1.28 1.64
CA ILE A 412 -46.12 1.86 0.77
C ILE A 412 -46.82 0.71 0.05
N ASP A 413 -48.13 0.60 0.23
CA ASP A 413 -48.98 -0.34 -0.49
C ASP A 413 -49.49 0.31 -1.77
N VAL A 414 -49.25 -0.36 -2.90
CA VAL A 414 -49.83 -0.05 -4.19
C VAL A 414 -50.57 -1.27 -4.70
N ASN A 415 -51.90 -1.27 -4.55
CA ASN A 415 -52.77 -2.33 -5.08
C ASN A 415 -52.42 -3.74 -4.56
N GLY A 416 -52.00 -3.84 -3.30
CA GLY A 416 -51.58 -5.08 -2.64
C GLY A 416 -50.07 -5.37 -2.74
N GLU A 417 -49.33 -4.64 -3.59
CA GLU A 417 -47.87 -4.77 -3.70
C GLU A 417 -47.18 -3.82 -2.74
N LEU A 418 -46.23 -4.33 -1.96
CA LEU A 418 -45.57 -3.58 -0.90
C LEU A 418 -44.21 -3.05 -1.36
N PHE A 419 -44.01 -1.75 -1.23
CA PHE A 419 -42.76 -1.06 -1.50
C PHE A 419 -42.16 -0.50 -0.21
N ILE A 420 -40.86 -0.70 -0.01
CA ILE A 420 -40.13 -0.31 1.18
C ILE A 420 -39.15 0.82 0.84
N ALA A 421 -39.35 1.97 1.47
CA ALA A 421 -38.37 3.05 1.53
C ALA A 421 -37.64 2.98 2.88
N LYS A 422 -36.31 3.14 2.88
CA LYS A 422 -35.50 3.17 4.09
C LYS A 422 -34.76 4.49 4.18
N GLY A 423 -34.93 5.18 5.29
CA GLY A 423 -34.16 6.36 5.64
C GLY A 423 -33.32 6.12 6.88
N GLN A 424 -32.23 6.85 6.98
CA GLN A 424 -31.39 6.86 8.16
C GLN A 424 -30.91 8.27 8.45
N ARG A 425 -31.07 8.70 9.71
CA ARG A 425 -30.60 10.00 10.18
C ARG A 425 -29.98 9.91 11.56
N THR A 426 -29.17 10.90 11.88
CA THR A 426 -28.52 11.02 13.19
C THR A 426 -29.38 11.91 14.08
N THR A 427 -29.97 11.32 15.13
CA THR A 427 -30.80 12.07 16.09
C THR A 427 -29.96 12.75 17.16
N PHE A 428 -28.82 12.16 17.51
CA PHE A 428 -27.82 12.75 18.40
C PHE A 428 -26.41 12.43 17.89
N LYS A 429 -25.62 13.47 17.59
CA LYS A 429 -24.30 13.31 16.96
C LYS A 429 -23.27 12.68 17.88
N GLY A 430 -23.30 12.96 19.18
CA GLY A 430 -22.33 12.42 20.14
C GLY A 430 -20.88 12.55 19.65
N TRP A 431 -20.14 11.44 19.63
CA TRP A 431 -18.75 11.38 19.16
C TRP A 431 -18.55 11.81 17.70
N HIS A 432 -19.58 11.85 16.85
CA HIS A 432 -19.47 12.32 15.46
C HIS A 432 -18.96 13.76 15.39
N GLU A 433 -19.28 14.61 16.36
CA GLU A 433 -18.78 15.99 16.41
C GLU A 433 -17.27 16.05 16.63
N LEU A 434 -16.74 15.13 17.44
CA LEU A 434 -15.31 15.02 17.76
C LEU A 434 -14.53 14.46 16.57
N TYR A 435 -15.08 13.45 15.90
CA TYR A 435 -14.45 12.83 14.72
C TYR A 435 -14.63 13.67 13.45
N GLY A 436 -15.62 14.57 13.44
CA GLY A 436 -15.84 15.62 12.45
C GLY A 436 -15.90 15.08 11.02
N PRO A 437 -14.99 15.51 10.12
CA PRO A 437 -15.05 15.15 8.70
C PRO A 437 -14.88 13.65 8.45
N TYR A 438 -14.39 12.89 9.43
CA TYR A 438 -14.12 11.46 9.29
C TYR A 438 -15.30 10.56 9.67
N ALA A 439 -16.32 11.11 10.33
CA ALA A 439 -17.54 10.40 10.68
C ALA A 439 -18.45 10.11 9.46
N ASN A 440 -18.06 10.57 8.25
CA ASN A 440 -18.86 10.57 7.02
C ASN A 440 -19.83 9.39 6.90
N MET A 441 -21.12 9.68 7.07
CA MET A 441 -22.24 8.76 6.88
C MET A 441 -23.17 9.36 5.84
N LYS A 442 -23.72 8.50 4.97
CA LYS A 442 -24.84 8.91 4.14
C LYS A 442 -26.06 9.06 5.05
N GLU A 443 -26.60 10.27 5.11
CA GLU A 443 -27.92 10.53 5.69
C GLU A 443 -28.90 10.55 4.53
N GLU A 444 -29.98 9.78 4.70
CA GLU A 444 -31.07 9.69 3.73
C GLU A 444 -32.34 9.87 4.54
N GLU A 445 -32.85 11.09 4.59
CA GLU A 445 -34.06 11.39 5.33
C GLU A 445 -35.27 11.10 4.45
N LEU A 446 -36.20 10.30 4.98
CA LEU A 446 -37.50 10.13 4.34
C LEU A 446 -38.39 11.33 4.66
N PRO A 447 -39.28 11.72 3.72
CA PRO A 447 -40.25 12.76 3.97
C PRO A 447 -41.18 12.40 5.15
N PRO A 448 -41.69 13.41 5.89
CA PRO A 448 -42.62 13.17 6.98
C PRO A 448 -43.91 12.55 6.45
N ALA A 449 -44.32 11.44 7.06
CA ALA A 449 -45.56 10.75 6.74
C ALA A 449 -46.14 10.06 7.99
N GLU A 450 -47.41 9.72 7.91
CA GLU A 450 -48.20 8.96 8.89
C GLU A 450 -48.85 7.76 8.19
N GLN A 451 -49.18 6.74 8.98
CA GLN A 451 -49.92 5.60 8.44
C GLN A 451 -51.26 6.07 7.90
N GLY A 452 -51.61 5.60 6.69
CA GLY A 452 -52.81 6.03 5.96
C GLY A 452 -52.59 7.21 5.02
N ASP A 453 -51.42 7.88 5.06
CA ASP A 453 -51.12 8.96 4.11
C ASP A 453 -51.11 8.45 2.66
N LYS A 454 -51.62 9.27 1.75
CA LYS A 454 -51.56 9.01 0.30
C LYS A 454 -50.20 9.36 -0.27
N VAL A 455 -49.66 8.46 -1.10
CA VAL A 455 -48.45 8.66 -1.90
C VAL A 455 -48.85 8.84 -3.36
N THR A 456 -48.55 10.00 -3.95
CA THR A 456 -48.73 10.22 -5.39
C THR A 456 -47.58 9.56 -6.14
N ILE A 457 -47.89 8.58 -6.98
CA ILE A 457 -46.91 7.83 -7.75
C ILE A 457 -46.53 8.63 -8.99
N LYS A 458 -45.25 8.97 -9.14
CA LYS A 458 -44.72 9.59 -10.35
C LYS A 458 -44.41 8.54 -11.40
N LYS A 459 -43.71 7.48 -10.97
CA LYS A 459 -43.22 6.42 -11.85
C LYS A 459 -42.97 5.16 -11.05
N ILE A 460 -43.30 4.01 -11.64
CA ILE A 460 -42.79 2.73 -11.19
C ILE A 460 -41.97 2.16 -12.34
N SER A 461 -40.74 1.76 -12.05
CA SER A 461 -39.81 1.26 -13.06
C SER A 461 -39.24 -0.08 -12.64
N MET A 462 -39.15 -0.99 -13.61
CA MET A 462 -38.45 -2.25 -13.45
C MET A 462 -37.04 -2.09 -14.01
N HIS A 463 -36.04 -2.31 -13.17
CA HIS A 463 -34.64 -2.29 -13.53
C HIS A 463 -34.15 -3.71 -13.76
N ASP A 464 -33.53 -3.93 -14.91
CA ASP A 464 -32.77 -5.14 -15.21
C ASP A 464 -31.36 -5.00 -14.62
N LYS A 465 -31.00 -5.88 -13.70
CA LYS A 465 -29.72 -5.84 -12.97
C LYS A 465 -29.10 -7.23 -12.96
N GLU A 466 -27.80 -7.26 -12.70
CA GLU A 466 -27.05 -8.50 -12.55
C GLU A 466 -26.27 -8.49 -11.24
N THR A 467 -26.10 -9.67 -10.65
CA THR A 467 -25.23 -9.82 -9.47
C THR A 467 -23.81 -9.41 -9.84
N LYS A 468 -23.08 -8.82 -8.89
CA LYS A 468 -21.70 -8.35 -9.12
C LYS A 468 -20.70 -9.34 -8.51
N PRO A 469 -19.52 -9.52 -9.13
CA PRO A 469 -18.47 -10.33 -8.54
C PRO A 469 -17.99 -9.74 -7.21
N PRO A 470 -17.36 -10.55 -6.33
CA PRO A 470 -16.79 -10.04 -5.09
C PRO A 470 -15.77 -8.93 -5.38
N ALA A 471 -15.75 -7.91 -4.52
CA ALA A 471 -14.81 -6.81 -4.69
C ALA A 471 -13.37 -7.30 -4.46
N ARG A 472 -12.46 -6.95 -5.37
CA ARG A 472 -11.01 -7.16 -5.16
C ARG A 472 -10.54 -6.46 -3.89
N TYR A 473 -9.48 -6.99 -3.30
CA TYR A 473 -8.80 -6.32 -2.21
C TYR A 473 -8.20 -4.98 -2.66
N THR A 474 -8.15 -4.02 -1.75
CA THR A 474 -7.32 -2.82 -1.82
C THR A 474 -6.09 -3.01 -0.93
N PRO A 475 -5.04 -2.17 -1.02
CA PRO A 475 -3.91 -2.22 -0.11
C PRO A 475 -4.29 -2.20 1.39
N ALA A 476 -5.37 -1.51 1.75
CA ALA A 476 -5.87 -1.49 3.13
C ALA A 476 -6.61 -2.78 3.50
N SER A 477 -7.53 -3.25 2.64
CA SER A 477 -8.32 -4.44 2.97
C SER A 477 -7.51 -5.73 2.94
N ILE A 478 -6.45 -5.83 2.12
CA ILE A 478 -5.55 -6.99 2.16
C ILE A 478 -4.77 -7.04 3.47
N ILE A 479 -4.30 -5.92 4.01
CA ILE A 479 -3.61 -5.89 5.31
C ILE A 479 -4.56 -6.31 6.43
N LYS A 480 -5.81 -5.85 6.39
CA LYS A 480 -6.85 -6.27 7.34
C LYS A 480 -7.12 -7.77 7.25
N GLU A 481 -7.13 -8.33 6.03
CA GLU A 481 -7.30 -9.78 5.83
C GLU A 481 -6.10 -10.59 6.34
N LEU A 482 -4.87 -10.15 6.06
CA LEU A 482 -3.65 -10.78 6.59
C LEU A 482 -3.61 -10.76 8.12
N GLU A 483 -3.99 -9.64 8.74
CA GLU A 483 -4.12 -9.57 10.20
C GLU A 483 -5.15 -10.57 10.73
N LYS A 484 -6.33 -10.62 10.12
CA LYS A 484 -7.40 -11.54 10.51
C LYS A 484 -6.96 -13.01 10.45
N ARG A 485 -6.09 -13.36 9.49
CA ARG A 485 -5.56 -14.72 9.29
C ARG A 485 -4.28 -15.01 10.06
N GLY A 486 -3.77 -14.07 10.86
CA GLY A 486 -2.52 -14.25 11.61
C GLY A 486 -1.27 -14.28 10.75
N LEU A 487 -1.29 -13.66 9.56
CA LEU A 487 -0.18 -13.71 8.60
C LEU A 487 0.68 -12.43 8.69
N GLY A 488 1.93 -12.61 9.11
CA GLY A 488 2.88 -11.53 9.36
C GLY A 488 2.49 -10.63 10.53
N THR A 489 3.34 -9.66 10.86
CA THR A 489 3.17 -8.78 12.02
C THR A 489 2.65 -7.40 11.62
N LYS A 490 2.24 -6.62 12.63
CA LYS A 490 1.81 -5.22 12.47
C LYS A 490 2.79 -4.37 11.65
N ALA A 491 4.10 -4.64 11.77
CA ALA A 491 5.15 -3.89 11.08
C ALA A 491 5.45 -4.41 9.66
N THR A 492 5.26 -5.70 9.37
CA THR A 492 5.75 -6.32 8.12
C THR A 492 4.72 -6.41 7.01
N ARG A 493 3.41 -6.49 7.32
CA ARG A 493 2.34 -6.70 6.32
C ARG A 493 2.37 -5.68 5.18
N ALA A 494 2.54 -4.40 5.49
CA ALA A 494 2.58 -3.34 4.47
C ALA A 494 3.78 -3.50 3.51
N GLN A 495 4.93 -3.94 4.03
CA GLN A 495 6.12 -4.20 3.22
C GLN A 495 5.99 -5.48 2.38
N ILE A 496 5.35 -6.52 2.90
CA ILE A 496 5.06 -7.76 2.17
C ILE A 496 4.17 -7.44 0.95
N VAL A 497 3.08 -6.70 1.16
CA VAL A 497 2.18 -6.28 0.07
C VAL A 497 2.93 -5.44 -0.96
N ASP A 498 3.73 -4.46 -0.52
CA ASP A 498 4.56 -3.63 -1.42
C ASP A 498 5.55 -4.49 -2.24
N THR A 499 6.10 -5.55 -1.65
CA THR A 499 6.99 -6.48 -2.34
C THR A 499 6.27 -7.24 -3.45
N LEU A 500 5.01 -7.66 -3.25
CA LEU A 500 4.20 -8.30 -4.30
C LEU A 500 4.02 -7.38 -5.52
N PHE A 501 3.80 -6.08 -5.29
CA PHE A 501 3.75 -5.08 -6.37
C PHE A 501 5.10 -4.91 -7.07
N GLN A 502 6.20 -4.78 -6.31
CA GLN A 502 7.54 -4.61 -6.88
C GLN A 502 7.99 -5.81 -7.72
N ARG A 503 7.58 -7.03 -7.34
CA ARG A 503 7.85 -8.26 -8.11
C ARG A 503 6.97 -8.41 -9.34
N GLY A 504 5.93 -7.59 -9.46
CA GLY A 504 4.99 -7.63 -10.58
C GLY A 504 4.05 -8.84 -10.50
N TYR A 505 3.79 -9.38 -9.31
CA TYR A 505 2.76 -10.41 -9.12
C TYR A 505 1.36 -9.81 -9.10
N VAL A 506 1.24 -8.56 -8.65
CA VAL A 506 -0.03 -7.84 -8.55
C VAL A 506 0.11 -6.40 -9.02
N HIS A 507 -0.99 -5.77 -9.44
CA HIS A 507 -1.04 -4.35 -9.78
C HIS A 507 -2.39 -3.69 -9.45
N GLY A 508 -2.47 -2.38 -9.63
CA GLY A 508 -3.69 -1.60 -9.44
C GLY A 508 -3.96 -1.20 -7.98
N THR A 509 -4.99 -0.38 -7.78
CA THR A 509 -5.48 0.04 -6.45
C THR A 509 -6.61 -0.86 -5.95
N SER A 510 -7.43 -1.35 -6.89
CA SER A 510 -8.18 -2.59 -6.79
C SER A 510 -7.22 -3.68 -7.24
N ILE A 511 -6.64 -4.40 -6.28
CA ILE A 511 -5.49 -5.28 -6.49
C ILE A 511 -5.91 -6.44 -7.37
N GLU A 512 -5.31 -6.49 -8.56
CA GLU A 512 -5.49 -7.55 -9.53
C GLU A 512 -4.24 -8.43 -9.55
N ALA A 513 -4.43 -9.75 -9.54
CA ALA A 513 -3.34 -10.69 -9.73
C ALA A 513 -2.97 -10.76 -11.22
N THR A 514 -1.68 -10.54 -11.52
CA THR A 514 -1.16 -10.77 -12.87
C THR A 514 -1.22 -12.24 -13.25
N ASN A 515 -1.18 -12.54 -14.54
CA ASN A 515 -0.97 -13.91 -15.01
C ASN A 515 0.29 -14.55 -14.41
N LEU A 516 1.37 -13.79 -14.20
CA LEU A 516 2.55 -14.28 -13.49
C LEU A 516 2.22 -14.67 -12.04
N GLY A 517 1.50 -13.83 -11.30
CA GLY A 517 1.11 -14.10 -9.92
C GLY A 517 0.20 -15.32 -9.80
N ILE A 518 -0.79 -15.44 -10.68
CA ILE A 518 -1.71 -16.58 -10.74
C ILE A 518 -0.94 -17.88 -11.00
N ASN A 519 -0.14 -17.91 -12.08
CA ASN A 519 0.62 -19.11 -12.43
C ASN A 519 1.66 -19.49 -11.37
N VAL A 520 2.30 -18.51 -10.71
CA VAL A 520 3.20 -18.79 -9.58
C VAL A 520 2.46 -19.53 -8.47
N VAL A 521 1.26 -19.08 -8.11
CA VAL A 521 0.44 -19.75 -7.10
C VAL A 521 0.00 -21.13 -7.59
N ASP A 522 -0.49 -21.25 -8.81
CA ASP A 522 -0.98 -22.51 -9.37
C ASP A 522 0.13 -23.57 -9.45
N THR A 523 1.31 -23.19 -9.94
CA THR A 523 2.49 -24.06 -10.03
C THR A 523 2.91 -24.52 -8.63
N LEU A 524 3.01 -23.59 -7.68
CA LEU A 524 3.45 -23.91 -6.32
C LEU A 524 2.40 -24.74 -5.57
N GLU A 525 1.11 -24.49 -5.77
CA GLU A 525 0.03 -25.26 -5.17
C GLU A 525 -0.03 -26.70 -5.69
N LYS A 526 0.21 -26.87 -7.00
CA LYS A 526 0.27 -28.19 -7.64
C LYS A 526 1.47 -29.03 -7.18
N HIS A 527 2.66 -28.43 -7.16
CA HIS A 527 3.90 -29.19 -7.00
C HIS A 527 4.46 -29.17 -5.57
N VAL A 528 4.27 -28.08 -4.83
CA VAL A 528 4.89 -27.85 -3.50
C VAL A 528 3.98 -27.00 -2.58
N PRO A 529 2.76 -27.48 -2.26
CA PRO A 529 1.73 -26.68 -1.60
C PRO A 529 2.15 -26.14 -0.22
N LYS A 530 3.05 -26.85 0.49
CA LYS A 530 3.60 -26.43 1.78
C LYS A 530 4.25 -25.03 1.76
N ILE A 531 4.72 -24.54 0.60
CA ILE A 531 5.28 -23.18 0.46
C ILE A 531 4.20 -22.10 0.64
N LEU A 532 2.95 -22.43 0.31
CA LEU A 532 1.81 -21.51 0.35
C LEU A 532 0.92 -21.73 1.57
N ASP A 533 1.33 -22.58 2.51
CA ASP A 533 0.52 -22.97 3.65
C ASP A 533 0.44 -21.85 4.70
N GLU A 534 -0.79 -21.37 4.92
CA GLU A 534 -1.10 -20.40 5.96
C GLU A 534 -0.93 -20.99 7.37
N ALA A 535 -1.22 -22.28 7.57
CA ALA A 535 -1.13 -22.93 8.87
C ALA A 535 0.32 -23.02 9.32
N LEU A 536 1.22 -23.49 8.44
CA LEU A 536 2.66 -23.46 8.68
C LEU A 536 3.20 -22.06 8.97
N THR A 537 2.66 -21.05 8.29
CA THR A 537 3.05 -19.65 8.53
C THR A 537 2.65 -19.16 9.91
N ARG A 538 1.43 -19.49 10.36
CA ARG A 538 0.92 -19.16 11.69
C ARG A 538 1.68 -19.91 12.78
N HIS A 539 1.94 -21.20 12.58
CA HIS A 539 2.71 -22.04 13.50
C HIS A 539 4.04 -21.36 13.89
N PHE A 540 4.85 -20.95 12.90
CA PHE A 540 6.10 -20.24 13.22
C PHE A 540 5.90 -18.84 13.82
N GLU A 541 4.76 -18.16 13.60
CA GLU A 541 4.47 -16.92 14.34
C GLU A 541 4.15 -17.19 15.82
N GLU A 542 3.41 -18.25 16.11
CA GLU A 542 3.07 -18.70 17.47
C GLU A 542 4.34 -19.13 18.23
N GLU A 543 5.23 -19.90 17.60
CA GLU A 543 6.50 -20.29 18.19
C GLU A 543 7.43 -19.11 18.51
N MET A 544 7.38 -18.04 17.71
CA MET A 544 8.12 -16.82 18.04
C MET A 544 7.55 -16.10 19.26
N GLU A 545 6.24 -16.18 19.49
CA GLU A 545 5.62 -15.67 20.70
C GLU A 545 6.00 -16.53 21.92
N GLU A 546 6.08 -17.86 21.77
CA GLU A 546 6.60 -18.77 22.81
C GLU A 546 8.07 -18.49 23.18
N ILE A 547 8.92 -18.17 22.19
CA ILE A 547 10.30 -17.71 22.46
C ILE A 547 10.27 -16.39 23.24
N ARG A 548 9.38 -15.46 22.89
CA ARG A 548 9.25 -14.19 23.60
C ARG A 548 8.85 -14.39 25.05
N GLU A 549 7.94 -15.33 25.31
CA GLU A 549 7.47 -15.73 26.64
C GLU A 549 8.45 -16.65 27.38
N LYS A 550 9.57 -17.02 26.74
CA LYS A 550 10.62 -17.91 27.26
C LYS A 550 10.12 -19.33 27.54
N THR A 551 9.06 -19.77 26.89
CA THR A 551 8.49 -21.12 27.00
C THR A 551 9.10 -22.10 26.00
N LYS A 552 9.67 -21.60 24.89
CA LYS A 552 10.37 -22.40 23.87
C LYS A 552 11.76 -21.84 23.55
N LYS A 553 12.72 -22.70 23.19
CA LYS A 553 14.09 -22.30 22.84
C LYS A 553 14.22 -22.02 21.34
N GLN A 554 15.07 -21.03 21.01
CA GLN A 554 15.38 -20.65 19.63
C GLN A 554 15.91 -21.82 18.79
N ASP A 555 16.84 -22.62 19.32
CA ASP A 555 17.46 -23.72 18.56
C ASP A 555 16.45 -24.81 18.16
N GLU A 556 15.42 -25.04 18.98
CA GLU A 556 14.36 -26.01 18.69
C GLU A 556 13.53 -25.54 17.49
N VAL A 557 13.07 -24.28 17.51
CA VAL A 557 12.30 -23.67 16.40
C VAL A 557 13.12 -23.61 15.11
N LEU A 558 14.40 -23.24 15.19
CA LEU A 558 15.28 -23.21 14.03
C LEU A 558 15.62 -24.61 13.50
N GLY A 559 15.69 -25.62 14.38
CA GLY A 559 15.86 -27.01 14.01
C GLY A 559 14.66 -27.52 13.19
N GLU A 560 13.46 -27.34 13.73
CA GLU A 560 12.20 -27.67 13.06
C GLU A 560 12.09 -26.98 11.69
N ALA A 561 12.36 -25.67 11.63
CA ALA A 561 12.31 -24.93 10.37
C ALA A 561 13.27 -25.48 9.32
N LYS A 562 14.48 -25.92 9.71
CA LYS A 562 15.43 -26.55 8.78
C LYS A 562 14.89 -27.86 8.23
N GLU A 563 14.26 -28.68 9.06
CA GLU A 563 13.66 -29.95 8.64
C GLU A 563 12.51 -29.71 7.65
N VAL A 564 11.59 -28.82 8.01
CA VAL A 564 10.44 -28.44 7.17
C VAL A 564 10.91 -27.87 5.83
N ILE A 565 11.84 -26.91 5.83
CA ILE A 565 12.36 -26.33 4.58
C ILE A 565 13.09 -27.38 3.75
N THR A 566 13.84 -28.29 4.38
CA THR A 566 14.53 -29.37 3.67
C THR A 566 13.54 -30.31 2.99
N ASP A 567 12.44 -30.68 3.66
CA ASP A 567 11.37 -31.49 3.09
C ASP A 567 10.72 -30.79 1.88
N ILE A 568 10.38 -29.51 2.03
CA ILE A 568 9.84 -28.69 0.93
C ILE A 568 10.79 -28.68 -0.27
N LEU A 569 12.09 -28.44 -0.04
CA LEU A 569 13.08 -28.37 -1.10
C LEU A 569 13.33 -29.72 -1.77
N LYS A 570 13.23 -30.84 -1.03
CA LYS A 570 13.27 -32.19 -1.62
C LYS A 570 12.10 -32.40 -2.57
N GLY A 571 10.88 -32.00 -2.18
CA GLY A 571 9.72 -32.02 -3.06
C GLY A 571 9.94 -31.14 -4.29
N PHE A 572 10.37 -29.89 -4.09
CA PHE A 572 10.67 -28.95 -5.16
C PHE A 572 11.69 -29.51 -6.16
N LYS A 573 12.76 -30.13 -5.67
CA LYS A 573 13.86 -30.64 -6.51
C LYS A 573 13.42 -31.77 -7.43
N LYS A 574 12.45 -32.59 -7.02
CA LYS A 574 11.89 -33.67 -7.84
C LYS A 574 11.15 -33.12 -9.06
N GLU A 575 10.42 -32.03 -8.88
CA GLU A 575 9.57 -31.39 -9.91
C GLU A 575 10.22 -30.13 -10.52
N GLU A 576 11.53 -29.88 -10.30
CA GLU A 576 12.17 -28.61 -10.63
C GLU A 576 12.10 -28.26 -12.12
N GLY A 577 12.15 -29.28 -13.00
CA GLY A 577 12.02 -29.12 -14.45
C GLY A 577 10.64 -28.62 -14.85
N ASP A 578 9.59 -29.25 -14.33
CA ASP A 578 8.19 -28.91 -14.63
C ASP A 578 7.82 -27.55 -14.05
N ILE A 579 8.19 -27.29 -12.79
CA ILE A 579 8.04 -25.97 -12.16
C ILE A 579 8.76 -24.90 -13.00
N GLY A 580 9.98 -25.18 -13.46
CA GLY A 580 10.76 -24.27 -14.28
C GLY A 580 10.06 -23.94 -15.60
N ALA A 581 9.54 -24.96 -16.30
CA ALA A 581 8.83 -24.83 -17.57
C ALA A 581 7.53 -24.03 -17.42
N GLU A 582 6.69 -24.38 -16.44
CA GLU A 582 5.41 -23.70 -16.15
C GLU A 582 5.65 -22.22 -15.82
N LEU A 583 6.61 -21.91 -14.94
CA LEU A 583 6.94 -20.52 -14.56
C LEU A 583 7.56 -19.72 -15.71
N ALA A 584 8.41 -20.35 -16.52
CA ALA A 584 9.00 -19.68 -17.68
C ALA A 584 7.93 -19.34 -18.72
N GLN A 585 7.01 -20.26 -18.98
CA GLN A 585 5.89 -20.04 -19.90
C GLN A 585 4.96 -18.93 -19.38
N ALA A 586 4.56 -18.99 -18.11
CA ALA A 586 3.77 -17.93 -17.48
C ALA A 586 4.41 -16.55 -17.56
N HIS A 587 5.74 -16.48 -17.42
CA HIS A 587 6.47 -15.23 -17.56
C HIS A 587 6.39 -14.68 -19.00
N ILE A 588 6.55 -15.55 -20.01
CA ILE A 588 6.40 -15.19 -21.42
C ILE A 588 4.99 -14.67 -21.67
N ASP A 589 3.97 -15.41 -21.24
CA ASP A 589 2.57 -15.10 -21.51
C ASP A 589 2.20 -13.74 -20.90
N THR A 590 2.65 -13.48 -19.68
CA THR A 590 2.48 -12.19 -19.02
C THR A 590 3.19 -11.06 -19.77
N GLN A 591 4.42 -11.29 -20.26
CA GLN A 591 5.12 -10.27 -21.06
C GLN A 591 4.45 -10.04 -22.41
N ASN A 592 3.97 -11.10 -23.04
CA ASN A 592 3.25 -11.05 -24.30
C ASN A 592 1.96 -10.25 -24.14
N GLU A 593 1.15 -10.54 -23.14
CA GLU A 593 -0.07 -9.79 -22.85
C GLU A 593 0.20 -8.30 -22.58
N LEU A 594 1.18 -7.99 -21.72
CA LEU A 594 1.55 -6.60 -21.40
C LEU A 594 2.15 -5.82 -22.59
N SER A 595 2.73 -6.53 -23.55
CA SER A 595 3.37 -5.93 -24.73
C SER A 595 2.46 -5.94 -25.96
N THR A 596 1.41 -6.76 -25.98
CA THR A 596 0.48 -6.88 -27.11
C THR A 596 -0.34 -5.61 -27.23
N ILE A 597 -0.32 -5.02 -28.43
CA ILE A 597 -1.13 -3.84 -28.74
C ILE A 597 -2.38 -4.21 -29.52
N GLY A 598 -2.37 -5.32 -30.27
CA GLY A 598 -3.50 -5.82 -31.05
C GLY A 598 -3.05 -6.80 -32.13
N LYS A 599 -3.97 -7.23 -32.99
CA LYS A 599 -3.68 -8.19 -34.07
C LYS A 599 -2.78 -7.59 -35.16
N CYS A 600 -1.97 -8.43 -35.79
CA CYS A 600 -1.11 -8.05 -36.88
C CYS A 600 -1.92 -7.82 -38.15
N TYR A 601 -1.94 -6.59 -38.63
CA TYR A 601 -2.63 -6.20 -39.87
C TYR A 601 -2.12 -6.88 -41.15
N LYS A 602 -0.91 -7.47 -41.15
CA LYS A 602 -0.34 -8.14 -42.33
C LYS A 602 -0.78 -9.60 -42.44
N CYS A 603 -0.70 -10.35 -41.35
CA CYS A 603 -1.01 -11.78 -41.36
C CYS A 603 -2.35 -12.13 -40.71
N ASN A 604 -3.00 -11.20 -39.99
CA ASN A 604 -4.23 -11.38 -39.20
C ASN A 604 -4.21 -12.49 -38.13
N ASP A 605 -3.14 -13.25 -38.07
CA ASP A 605 -2.98 -14.45 -37.26
C ASP A 605 -2.03 -14.21 -36.08
N GLY A 606 -0.97 -13.42 -36.29
CA GLY A 606 -0.04 -13.01 -35.24
C GLY A 606 -0.49 -11.76 -34.47
N ASP A 607 0.14 -11.53 -33.32
CA ASP A 607 -0.09 -10.36 -32.45
C ASP A 607 1.06 -9.35 -32.59
N LEU A 608 0.73 -8.07 -32.64
CA LEU A 608 1.72 -6.99 -32.59
C LEU A 608 2.16 -6.76 -31.14
N GLN A 609 3.44 -6.94 -30.87
CA GLN A 609 4.02 -6.85 -29.53
C GLN A 609 5.12 -5.80 -29.47
N ILE A 610 5.14 -5.00 -28.39
CA ILE A 610 6.21 -4.06 -28.09
C ILE A 610 7.44 -4.84 -27.60
N ARG A 611 8.52 -4.80 -28.37
CA ARG A 611 9.82 -5.42 -28.09
C ARG A 611 10.91 -4.35 -27.90
N ARG A 612 12.06 -4.76 -27.35
CA ARG A 612 13.26 -3.92 -27.20
C ARG A 612 14.43 -4.55 -27.94
N GLY A 613 15.16 -3.74 -28.68
CA GLY A 613 16.39 -4.13 -29.37
C GLY A 613 17.51 -3.12 -29.15
N LYS A 614 18.63 -3.32 -29.86
CA LYS A 614 19.84 -2.48 -29.77
C LYS A 614 19.58 -0.98 -30.02
N PHE A 615 18.58 -0.67 -30.86
CA PHE A 615 18.25 0.71 -31.27
C PHE A 615 17.02 1.29 -30.56
N GLY A 616 16.56 0.65 -29.49
CA GLY A 616 15.40 1.08 -28.70
C GLY A 616 14.18 0.16 -28.85
N GLY A 617 13.02 0.66 -28.43
CA GLY A 617 11.76 -0.07 -28.55
C GLY A 617 11.28 -0.15 -30.00
N PHE A 618 10.60 -1.24 -30.36
CA PHE A 618 9.92 -1.42 -31.63
C PHE A 618 8.69 -2.32 -31.42
N ILE A 619 7.77 -2.35 -32.36
CA ILE A 619 6.69 -3.34 -32.42
C ILE A 619 7.10 -4.41 -33.42
N ALA A 620 6.84 -5.68 -33.11
CA ALA A 620 7.00 -6.79 -34.05
C ALA A 620 5.82 -7.76 -33.99
N CYS A 621 5.57 -8.47 -35.09
CA CYS A 621 4.63 -9.58 -35.10
C CYS A 621 5.17 -10.75 -34.26
N SER A 622 4.28 -11.42 -33.50
CA SER A 622 4.61 -12.61 -32.73
C SER A 622 4.97 -13.83 -33.59
N LYS A 623 4.52 -13.87 -34.86
CA LYS A 623 4.80 -14.93 -35.85
C LYS A 623 6.09 -14.71 -36.67
N TYR A 624 7.03 -13.89 -36.20
CA TYR A 624 8.35 -13.83 -36.83
C TYR A 624 9.05 -15.20 -36.74
N PRO A 625 9.67 -15.74 -37.80
CA PRO A 625 10.01 -15.09 -39.08
C PRO A 625 8.92 -15.10 -40.17
N ASP A 626 7.85 -15.88 -40.01
CA ASP A 626 6.75 -16.01 -41.01
C ASP A 626 6.04 -14.68 -41.28
N CYS A 627 6.03 -13.77 -40.29
CA CYS A 627 5.59 -12.40 -40.44
C CYS A 627 6.66 -11.42 -39.93
N ASP A 628 7.24 -10.65 -40.85
CA ASP A 628 8.36 -9.72 -40.66
C ASP A 628 7.94 -8.29 -40.29
N VAL A 629 6.66 -8.07 -39.97
CA VAL A 629 6.16 -6.73 -39.60
C VAL A 629 6.94 -6.19 -38.43
N THR A 630 7.60 -5.05 -38.63
CA THR A 630 8.27 -4.28 -37.59
C THR A 630 7.95 -2.79 -37.69
N ILE A 631 7.72 -2.14 -36.55
CA ILE A 631 7.42 -0.70 -36.47
C ILE A 631 8.31 -0.05 -35.42
N SER A 632 9.20 0.85 -35.84
CA SER A 632 10.07 1.58 -34.93
C SER A 632 9.26 2.47 -33.99
N LEU A 633 9.58 2.44 -32.70
CA LEU A 633 8.93 3.26 -31.67
C LEU A 633 9.82 4.45 -31.27
N PRO A 634 9.23 5.53 -30.72
CA PRO A 634 9.98 6.69 -30.27
C PRO A 634 10.77 6.39 -28.99
N SER A 635 11.72 7.25 -28.66
CA SER A 635 12.32 7.25 -27.32
C SER A 635 11.30 7.64 -26.24
N GLY A 636 11.19 6.82 -25.20
CA GLY A 636 10.30 7.02 -24.06
C GLY A 636 9.85 5.69 -23.44
N LEU A 637 9.09 5.75 -22.34
CA LEU A 637 8.38 4.58 -21.83
C LEU A 637 7.08 4.44 -22.64
N ILE A 638 6.87 3.27 -23.23
CA ILE A 638 5.75 3.01 -24.13
C ILE A 638 4.91 1.89 -23.57
N LYS A 639 3.59 2.06 -23.61
CA LYS A 639 2.60 1.07 -23.19
C LYS A 639 1.51 0.94 -24.26
N PRO A 640 0.84 -0.22 -24.37
CA PRO A 640 -0.41 -0.31 -25.13
C PRO A 640 -1.41 0.73 -24.62
N ALA A 641 -2.13 1.40 -25.52
CA ALA A 641 -3.17 2.37 -25.12
C ALA A 641 -4.53 1.71 -24.87
N GLY A 642 -4.68 0.41 -25.18
CA GLY A 642 -5.93 -0.34 -25.04
C GLY A 642 -7.06 0.17 -25.94
N LYS A 643 -6.72 0.85 -27.04
CA LYS A 643 -7.69 1.43 -27.97
C LYS A 643 -7.14 1.56 -29.37
N GLU A 644 -8.05 1.69 -30.30
CA GLU A 644 -7.77 1.83 -31.73
C GLU A 644 -7.78 3.29 -32.17
N CYS A 645 -7.03 3.56 -33.23
CA CYS A 645 -6.99 4.86 -33.87
C CYS A 645 -8.32 5.13 -34.57
N LYS A 646 -8.97 6.26 -34.29
CA LYS A 646 -10.26 6.62 -34.92
C LYS A 646 -10.22 6.74 -36.45
N GLU A 647 -9.03 6.93 -37.02
CA GLU A 647 -8.84 7.26 -38.45
C GLU A 647 -8.41 6.04 -39.29
N CYS A 648 -7.85 5.00 -38.67
CA CYS A 648 -7.36 3.82 -39.39
C CYS A 648 -7.56 2.50 -38.63
N SER A 649 -8.31 2.54 -37.52
CA SER A 649 -8.55 1.43 -36.59
C SER A 649 -7.30 0.72 -36.06
N PHE A 650 -6.12 1.30 -36.28
CA PHE A 650 -4.87 0.68 -35.87
C PHE A 650 -4.66 0.81 -34.36
N PRO A 651 -4.17 -0.23 -33.67
CA PRO A 651 -3.88 -0.13 -32.25
C PRO A 651 -2.94 1.01 -31.86
N MET A 652 -3.31 1.76 -30.83
CA MET A 652 -2.54 2.91 -30.36
C MET A 652 -1.59 2.56 -29.22
N VAL A 653 -0.55 3.37 -29.06
CA VAL A 653 0.38 3.28 -27.93
C VAL A 653 0.41 4.59 -27.14
N THR A 654 0.64 4.49 -25.83
CA THR A 654 0.87 5.64 -24.95
C THR A 654 2.38 5.83 -24.77
N VAL A 655 2.87 7.03 -25.08
CA VAL A 655 4.27 7.44 -24.94
C VAL A 655 4.41 8.37 -23.74
N ILE A 656 5.22 7.97 -22.76
CA ILE A 656 5.49 8.70 -21.53
C ILE A 656 6.94 9.19 -21.55
N ARG A 657 7.14 10.50 -21.35
CA ARG A 657 8.46 11.15 -21.31
C ARG A 657 8.55 12.05 -20.08
N LYS A 658 9.73 12.12 -19.46
CA LYS A 658 9.98 12.97 -18.27
C LYS A 658 9.64 14.44 -18.61
N GLY A 659 8.84 15.09 -17.76
CA GLY A 659 8.44 16.50 -17.93
C GLY A 659 7.40 16.78 -19.01
N LYS A 660 6.85 15.76 -19.70
CA LYS A 660 5.78 15.91 -20.69
C LYS A 660 4.55 15.09 -20.30
N ARG A 661 3.36 15.58 -20.67
CA ARG A 661 2.13 14.80 -20.52
C ARG A 661 2.20 13.53 -21.38
N PRO A 662 1.69 12.38 -20.90
CA PRO A 662 1.55 11.17 -21.71
C PRO A 662 0.84 11.48 -23.04
N GLN A 663 1.36 10.97 -24.15
CA GLN A 663 0.79 11.18 -25.47
C GLN A 663 0.37 9.84 -26.07
N GLU A 664 -0.86 9.75 -26.54
CA GLU A 664 -1.34 8.59 -27.28
C GLU A 664 -1.07 8.80 -28.75
N VAL A 665 -0.44 7.81 -29.39
CA VAL A 665 0.09 7.93 -30.74
C VAL A 665 -0.36 6.71 -31.52
N CYS A 666 -0.93 6.93 -32.70
CA CYS A 666 -1.12 5.87 -33.68
C CYS A 666 0.25 5.49 -34.23
N VAL A 667 0.61 4.22 -34.23
CA VAL A 667 1.93 3.75 -34.69
C VAL A 667 1.97 3.42 -36.17
N ASN A 668 0.80 3.26 -36.81
CA ASN A 668 0.68 3.06 -38.25
C ASN A 668 1.23 4.27 -39.03
N LYS A 669 2.33 4.09 -39.78
CA LYS A 669 2.95 5.17 -40.56
C LYS A 669 2.04 5.66 -41.69
N GLU A 670 1.15 4.81 -42.19
CA GLU A 670 0.23 5.08 -43.30
C GLU A 670 -1.13 5.63 -42.83
N CYS A 671 -1.28 5.92 -41.53
CA CYS A 671 -2.51 6.48 -40.97
C CYS A 671 -2.90 7.78 -41.72
N PRO A 672 -4.17 7.92 -42.19
CA PRO A 672 -4.62 9.11 -42.92
C PRO A 672 -4.31 10.42 -42.18
N SER A 673 -4.49 10.42 -40.85
CA SER A 673 -4.18 11.57 -39.99
C SER A 673 -2.73 12.07 -40.03
N LYS A 674 -1.80 11.29 -40.58
CA LYS A 674 -0.37 11.60 -40.67
C LYS A 674 0.05 12.13 -42.04
N LYS A 675 -0.87 12.12 -43.01
CA LYS A 675 -0.69 12.77 -44.31
C LYS A 675 -0.87 14.28 -44.11
N ILE A 676 -0.14 15.07 -44.90
CA ILE A 676 -0.31 16.52 -44.91
C ILE A 676 -1.34 16.85 -45.99
N GLU A 677 -2.38 17.60 -45.62
CA GLU A 677 -3.43 18.06 -46.53
C GLU A 677 -3.51 19.60 -46.54
N GLY A 678 -4.12 20.17 -47.58
CA GLY A 678 -4.25 21.61 -47.78
C GLY A 678 -2.98 22.31 -48.29
N SER A 679 -2.99 23.65 -48.28
CA SER A 679 -1.91 24.49 -48.85
C SER A 679 -0.52 24.22 -48.26
N ALA A 680 -0.44 23.99 -46.95
CA ALA A 680 0.80 23.62 -46.27
C ALA A 680 1.35 22.23 -46.70
N GLY A 681 0.48 21.32 -47.15
CA GLY A 681 0.86 20.03 -47.73
C GLY A 681 1.44 20.15 -49.13
N ALA A 682 0.86 21.04 -49.95
CA ALA A 682 1.38 21.34 -51.28
C ALA A 682 2.79 21.95 -51.22
N GLU A 683 3.05 22.85 -50.27
CA GLU A 683 4.39 23.42 -50.04
C GLU A 683 5.39 22.34 -49.57
N ALA A 684 5.00 21.50 -48.62
CA ALA A 684 5.85 20.41 -48.14
C ALA A 684 6.21 19.39 -49.23
N LEU A 685 5.28 19.11 -50.16
CA LEU A 685 5.51 18.24 -51.31
C LEU A 685 6.48 18.89 -52.33
N LYS A 686 6.39 20.21 -52.53
CA LYS A 686 7.35 20.97 -53.35
C LYS A 686 8.75 21.00 -52.74
N VAL A 687 8.86 21.13 -51.42
CA VAL A 687 10.15 21.02 -50.71
C VAL A 687 10.71 19.59 -50.79
N ALA A 688 9.86 18.57 -50.82
CA ALA A 688 10.29 17.18 -50.92
C ALA A 688 10.75 16.77 -52.33
N SER A 689 10.15 17.36 -53.38
CA SER A 689 10.52 17.15 -54.79
C SER A 689 11.71 17.98 -55.23
N GLY A 690 12.10 18.99 -54.45
CA GLY A 690 13.22 19.89 -54.74
C GLY A 690 12.81 21.19 -55.44
N ASP A 691 11.51 21.39 -55.70
CA ASP A 691 10.97 22.59 -56.35
C ASP A 691 11.10 23.86 -55.50
N ILE A 692 11.18 23.72 -54.17
CA ILE A 692 11.35 24.83 -53.22
C ILE A 692 12.46 24.49 -52.23
N GLU A 693 13.50 25.32 -52.17
CA GLU A 693 14.58 25.17 -51.20
C GLU A 693 14.37 26.08 -49.99
N LYS A 694 14.18 25.46 -48.81
CA LYS A 694 14.03 26.19 -47.55
C LYS A 694 15.31 26.08 -46.70
N PRO A 695 16.07 27.15 -46.46
CA PRO A 695 17.28 27.08 -45.66
C PRO A 695 16.98 26.79 -44.18
N CYS A 696 17.88 26.09 -43.50
CA CYS A 696 17.76 25.76 -42.08
C CYS A 696 18.02 27.01 -41.24
N PRO A 697 17.04 27.46 -40.42
CA PRO A 697 17.17 28.70 -39.66
C PRO A 697 18.23 28.62 -38.54
N LYS A 698 18.70 27.41 -38.20
CA LYS A 698 19.69 27.22 -37.13
C LYS A 698 21.15 27.26 -37.61
N CYS A 699 21.44 26.64 -38.74
CA CYS A 699 22.83 26.50 -39.20
C CYS A 699 23.12 27.20 -40.52
N THR A 700 22.08 27.72 -41.20
CA THR A 700 22.08 28.46 -42.47
C THR A 700 22.74 27.78 -43.68
N GLU A 701 23.74 26.93 -43.48
CA GLU A 701 24.44 26.09 -44.45
C GLU A 701 23.67 24.83 -44.86
N GLY A 702 22.65 24.42 -44.10
CA GLY A 702 21.84 23.23 -44.40
C GLY A 702 20.48 23.61 -44.93
N LYS A 703 19.88 22.79 -45.79
CA LYS A 703 18.48 22.95 -46.23
C LYS A 703 17.55 22.10 -45.37
N LEU A 704 16.31 22.53 -45.19
CA LEU A 704 15.25 21.77 -44.56
C LEU A 704 14.73 20.73 -45.55
N VAL A 705 14.71 19.47 -45.12
CA VAL A 705 14.19 18.35 -45.89
C VAL A 705 13.00 17.73 -45.18
N LEU A 706 12.02 17.27 -45.94
CA LEU A 706 10.84 16.61 -45.40
C LEU A 706 11.23 15.23 -44.85
N ARG A 707 10.98 15.01 -43.56
CA ARG A 707 11.24 13.73 -42.88
C ARG A 707 9.94 13.15 -42.34
N LYS A 708 9.89 11.82 -42.25
CA LYS A 708 8.74 11.09 -41.69
C LYS A 708 9.07 10.61 -40.26
N SER A 709 8.13 10.79 -39.33
CA SER A 709 8.17 10.19 -38.00
C SER A 709 6.86 9.48 -37.67
N ILE A 710 6.81 8.78 -36.54
CA ILE A 710 5.57 8.19 -36.03
C ILE A 710 4.48 9.24 -35.75
N TYR A 711 4.84 10.51 -35.55
CA TYR A 711 3.90 11.59 -35.30
C TYR A 711 3.46 12.29 -36.59
N GLY A 712 3.85 11.75 -37.75
CA GLY A 712 3.64 12.34 -39.06
C GLY A 712 4.88 13.06 -39.59
N GLN A 713 4.68 13.79 -40.68
CA GLN A 713 5.73 14.47 -41.43
C GLN A 713 6.15 15.79 -40.74
N PHE A 714 7.45 16.13 -40.83
CA PHE A 714 8.06 17.32 -40.26
C PHE A 714 9.29 17.72 -41.08
N TYR A 715 9.74 18.96 -40.97
CA TYR A 715 11.00 19.38 -41.61
C TYR A 715 12.19 19.15 -40.67
N GLY A 716 13.29 18.62 -41.20
CA GLY A 716 14.54 18.48 -40.48
C GLY A 716 15.74 18.95 -41.31
N CYS A 717 16.80 19.41 -40.66
CA CYS A 717 18.01 19.83 -41.38
C CYS A 717 18.68 18.66 -42.13
N SER A 718 19.05 18.89 -43.39
CA SER A 718 19.83 17.97 -44.23
C SER A 718 21.19 17.58 -43.63
N ARG A 719 21.83 18.46 -42.86
CA ARG A 719 23.14 18.22 -42.22
C ARG A 719 23.07 17.42 -40.90
N PHE A 720 21.97 16.72 -40.63
CA PHE A 720 21.90 15.80 -39.49
C PHE A 720 22.97 14.69 -39.64
N PRO A 721 23.75 14.34 -38.59
CA PRO A 721 23.58 14.70 -37.18
C PRO A 721 24.28 15.99 -36.72
N LYS A 722 25.06 16.68 -37.58
CA LYS A 722 25.82 17.91 -37.25
C LYS A 722 24.90 19.08 -36.91
N CYS A 723 23.75 19.20 -37.57
CA CYS A 723 22.67 20.12 -37.18
C CYS A 723 21.37 19.35 -36.89
N ARG A 724 20.81 19.52 -35.69
CA ARG A 724 19.62 18.80 -35.19
C ARG A 724 18.33 19.64 -35.19
N HIS A 725 18.27 20.70 -36.00
CA HIS A 725 17.07 21.53 -36.08
C HIS A 725 15.90 20.77 -36.74
N THR A 726 14.70 20.94 -36.19
CA THR A 726 13.44 20.35 -36.67
C THR A 726 12.29 21.32 -36.47
N GLU A 727 11.39 21.45 -37.43
CA GLU A 727 10.17 22.26 -37.35
C GLU A 727 8.91 21.45 -37.75
N ARG A 728 7.75 21.86 -37.25
CA ARG A 728 6.46 21.20 -37.50
C ARG A 728 5.78 21.80 -38.73
N ILE A 729 4.89 21.04 -39.36
CA ILE A 729 4.05 21.48 -40.47
C ILE A 729 2.65 21.76 -39.91
N GLU A 730 2.12 22.98 -40.13
CA GLU A 730 0.96 23.52 -39.39
C GLU A 730 -0.37 22.77 -39.63
N ASN A 731 -0.47 21.92 -40.66
CA ASN A 731 -1.67 21.12 -40.98
C ASN A 731 -1.56 19.61 -40.68
N ASN A 732 -0.59 19.18 -39.88
CA ASN A 732 -0.46 17.76 -39.54
C ASN A 732 -1.48 17.36 -38.45
N GLN A 733 -2.61 16.75 -38.85
CA GLN A 733 -3.71 16.34 -37.97
C GLN A 733 -3.28 15.38 -36.85
N ALA A 734 -2.21 14.60 -37.04
CA ALA A 734 -1.68 13.66 -36.05
C ALA A 734 -1.12 14.31 -34.77
N PHE A 735 -0.79 15.61 -34.81
CA PHE A 735 -0.25 16.34 -33.65
C PHE A 735 -1.30 17.11 -32.83
N VAL A 736 -2.55 17.16 -33.29
CA VAL A 736 -3.60 18.00 -32.70
C VAL A 736 -4.65 17.14 -31.99
N LYS A 737 -4.27 16.52 -30.87
CA LYS A 737 -5.23 16.21 -29.78
C LYS A 737 -4.61 16.62 -28.44
N LYS A 738 -4.77 17.91 -28.09
CA LYS A 738 -4.74 18.33 -26.68
C LYS A 738 -5.92 17.62 -26.01
N ALA A 739 -5.65 16.61 -25.17
CA ALA A 739 -6.65 16.16 -24.22
C ALA A 739 -6.96 17.32 -23.26
N LYS A 740 -8.00 18.10 -23.57
CA LYS A 740 -8.76 18.84 -22.56
C LYS A 740 -9.42 17.76 -21.71
N LYS A 741 -8.96 17.59 -20.47
CA LYS A 741 -9.72 16.87 -19.45
C LYS A 741 -10.00 17.84 -18.31
N LYS A 742 -11.31 18.00 -18.06
CA LYS A 742 -11.89 18.15 -16.72
C LYS A 742 -11.41 17.00 -15.83
#